data_AF-A0A849KZJ3-F1
#
_entry.id   AF-A0A849KZJ3-F1
#
_cell.length_a   1.000
_cell.length_b   1.000
_cell.length_c   1.000
_cell.angle_alpha   90.00
_cell.angle_beta   90.00
_cell.angle_gamma   90.00
#
_symmetry.space_group_name_H-M   'P 1'
#
loop_
_entity.id
_entity.type
_entity.pdbx_description
1 polymer ?
#
loop_
_entity_poly.entity_id
_entity_poly.type
_entity_poly.pdbx_seq_one_letter_code
_entity_poly.pdbx_strand_id
1 'polypeptide(L)'
;MPTRKALIFAAAALAAGTGGALVSASVAVGLLEQQAVARVEAVLAPEDDWLTLRPDGAILVLSGEAPSPQAQIETLARIGGAAAGIRIADTTTVAAASQIASPMPRPAAAEAAEAAPAGTHRIEILRNGPLVTLFGEAPEAATGDDGLAARLAAYSVTDMLEPGPGRPAAGWDESLAFALLALERLEQARITVSPGRVSLSGSVESLEERQAVLEALAAERPETVTLETDLSVPRAVIAPFVFRATLASDTGLQVSGCTAETEAGRDRILAAASVLGSEPDCALGLGAPSPEWGLAVAAGISALGALGEGTLDIVDQDIALTGPAGMEPIAFDRAVDELRATLPKVFSLSAALPPPPEPEVVEEVAPPHFIAVRTEDGAVRLRGDVPDEQLGQTAETLAEAKFGFDTVINETVIRDDLPGGWSARVVGGLEGLGLLQTGQLEITATEVKLTGTTPSDEVQDRLRDVLAERLPDTAVALDVWTDEQLLVDQVLAVPAVLCAERLTLVLEAAQISFPPGETSIDETSLPIVDRLATILQECPGARFEIGGHTDSQGSESGNMALSQARADAVLAALLERGVDTVFLYARGYGESEPIADNGTEEGRAMNRRIAFSLVPGEDEVEADTEAGEILQAEDETQEDTGIETSRGESPTVIVVPAGTDPATVLPEAQDAAGNDAAASVAASDEPAQEPAPTVGDAAENAPAGSEDAPADATEEAGGEPDAPPAAEPDPDAPPRPMPRPESVSAGEGN
;
A
#
# COMPACT_ATOMS: atom_id res chain seq x y z
N MET A 1 -67.65 -19.06 -13.65
CA MET A 1 -67.60 -17.62 -14.00
C MET A 1 -66.76 -16.71 -13.06
N PRO A 2 -66.06 -17.14 -11.98
CA PRO A 2 -65.31 -16.20 -11.12
C PRO A 2 -63.87 -15.87 -11.60
N THR A 3 -63.25 -16.72 -12.42
CA THR A 3 -61.82 -16.62 -12.78
C THR A 3 -61.48 -15.45 -13.72
N ARG A 4 -62.37 -15.07 -14.64
CA ARG A 4 -62.12 -13.92 -15.55
C ARG A 4 -62.12 -12.57 -14.84
N LYS A 5 -62.93 -12.38 -13.79
CA LYS A 5 -62.98 -11.12 -13.04
C LYS A 5 -61.70 -10.93 -12.22
N ALA A 6 -61.19 -12.00 -11.61
CA ALA A 6 -59.94 -11.96 -10.86
C ALA A 6 -58.74 -11.59 -11.74
N LEU A 7 -58.65 -12.16 -12.96
CA LEU A 7 -57.60 -11.83 -13.92
C LEU A 7 -57.64 -10.37 -14.38
N ILE A 8 -58.83 -9.81 -14.64
CA ILE A 8 -58.97 -8.40 -15.03
C ILE A 8 -58.57 -7.46 -13.89
N PHE A 9 -58.95 -7.77 -12.65
CA PHE A 9 -58.54 -6.99 -11.48
C PHE A 9 -57.03 -7.06 -11.24
N ALA A 10 -56.42 -8.24 -11.36
CA ALA A 10 -54.98 -8.40 -11.22
C ALA A 10 -54.21 -7.62 -12.31
N ALA A 11 -54.65 -7.69 -13.57
CA ALA A 11 -54.05 -6.92 -14.67
C ALA A 11 -54.21 -5.41 -14.47
N ALA A 12 -55.37 -4.95 -14.01
CA ALA A 12 -55.60 -3.53 -13.70
C ALA A 12 -54.74 -3.04 -12.52
N ALA A 13 -54.57 -3.86 -11.48
CA ALA A 13 -53.71 -3.54 -10.34
C ALA A 13 -52.23 -3.51 -10.75
N LEU A 14 -51.78 -4.46 -11.59
CA LEU A 14 -50.42 -4.47 -12.11
C LEU A 14 -50.14 -3.24 -12.96
N ALA A 15 -51.06 -2.89 -13.87
CA ALA A 15 -50.94 -1.70 -14.72
C ALA A 15 -50.97 -0.39 -13.93
N ALA A 16 -51.80 -0.31 -12.88
CA ALA A 16 -51.81 0.83 -11.97
C ALA A 16 -50.50 0.92 -11.16
N GLY A 17 -49.95 -0.22 -10.73
CA GLY A 17 -48.65 -0.28 -10.05
C GLY A 17 -47.49 0.13 -10.96
N THR A 18 -47.45 -0.34 -12.21
CA THR A 18 -46.42 0.08 -13.17
C THR A 18 -46.55 1.55 -13.54
N GLY A 19 -47.78 2.03 -13.76
CA GLY A 19 -48.04 3.45 -14.02
C GLY A 19 -47.63 4.33 -12.85
N GLY A 20 -47.93 3.92 -11.62
CA GLY A 20 -47.50 4.60 -10.40
C GLY A 20 -45.97 4.67 -10.27
N ALA A 21 -45.28 3.56 -10.52
CA ALA A 21 -43.82 3.48 -10.46
C ALA A 21 -43.14 4.40 -11.50
N LEU A 22 -43.66 4.45 -12.73
CA LEU A 22 -43.13 5.34 -13.79
C LEU A 22 -43.34 6.82 -13.47
N VAL A 23 -44.49 7.17 -12.89
CA VAL A 23 -44.75 8.54 -12.41
C VAL A 23 -43.82 8.89 -11.24
N SER A 24 -43.63 8.00 -10.27
CA SER A 24 -42.69 8.28 -9.16
C SER A 24 -41.24 8.40 -9.65
N ALA A 25 -40.83 7.56 -10.60
CA ALA A 25 -39.48 7.61 -11.17
C ALA A 25 -39.26 8.91 -11.96
N SER A 26 -40.21 9.32 -12.79
CA SER A 26 -40.10 10.59 -13.54
C SER A 26 -40.08 11.82 -12.62
N VAL A 27 -40.86 11.82 -11.53
CA VAL A 27 -40.81 12.89 -10.53
C VAL A 27 -39.47 12.92 -9.80
N ALA A 28 -38.95 11.76 -9.41
CA ALA A 28 -37.66 11.65 -8.73
C ALA A 28 -36.50 12.14 -9.63
N VAL A 29 -36.48 11.74 -10.91
CA VAL A 29 -35.50 12.22 -11.90
C VAL A 29 -35.60 13.74 -12.06
N GLY A 30 -36.80 14.28 -12.24
CA GLY A 30 -36.99 15.72 -12.39
C GLY A 30 -36.54 16.54 -11.17
N LEU A 31 -36.70 16.01 -9.95
CA LEU A 31 -36.20 16.65 -8.74
C LEU A 31 -34.67 16.66 -8.67
N LEU A 32 -34.03 15.54 -9.02
CA LEU A 32 -32.57 15.43 -9.05
C LEU A 32 -31.96 16.36 -10.12
N GLU A 33 -32.58 16.42 -11.30
CA GLU A 33 -32.17 17.32 -12.39
C GLU A 33 -32.25 18.79 -11.96
N GLN A 34 -33.35 19.20 -11.32
CA GLN A 34 -33.51 20.57 -10.81
C GLN A 34 -32.48 20.91 -9.72
N GLN A 35 -32.19 19.96 -8.83
CA GLN A 35 -31.21 20.16 -7.76
C GLN A 35 -29.76 20.20 -8.29
N ALA A 36 -29.47 19.49 -9.39
CA ALA A 36 -28.18 19.54 -10.06
C ALA A 36 -27.95 20.91 -10.73
N VAL A 37 -28.93 21.39 -11.50
CA VAL A 37 -28.86 22.71 -12.14
C VAL A 37 -28.73 23.83 -11.11
N ALA A 38 -29.57 23.82 -10.06
CA ALA A 38 -29.56 24.87 -9.03
C ALA A 38 -28.23 24.98 -8.28
N ARG A 39 -27.52 23.86 -8.05
CA ARG A 39 -26.19 23.87 -7.40
C ARG A 39 -25.13 24.51 -8.27
N VAL A 40 -25.16 24.24 -9.58
CA VAL A 40 -24.20 24.81 -10.53
C VAL A 40 -24.51 26.28 -10.79
N GLU A 41 -25.79 26.66 -10.94
CA GLU A 41 -26.19 28.07 -11.08
C GLU A 41 -25.79 28.92 -9.87
N ALA A 42 -25.78 28.36 -8.65
CA ALA A 42 -25.38 29.07 -7.44
C ALA A 42 -23.90 29.53 -7.41
N VAL A 43 -23.04 28.93 -8.24
CA VAL A 43 -21.61 29.28 -8.32
C VAL A 43 -21.22 30.02 -9.61
N LEU A 44 -22.17 30.24 -10.53
CA LEU A 44 -21.93 31.03 -11.73
C LEU A 44 -21.83 32.52 -11.41
N ALA A 45 -20.85 33.18 -12.04
CA ALA A 45 -20.69 34.62 -11.98
C ALA A 45 -21.59 35.30 -13.04
N PRO A 46 -21.89 36.61 -12.90
CA PRO A 46 -22.64 37.36 -13.90
C PRO A 46 -22.00 37.38 -15.30
N GLU A 47 -20.68 37.14 -15.38
CA GLU A 47 -19.90 37.10 -16.61
C GLU A 47 -19.91 35.72 -17.31
N ASP A 48 -20.57 34.73 -16.70
CA ASP A 48 -20.74 33.36 -17.23
C ASP A 48 -22.02 33.20 -18.07
N ASP A 49 -22.59 34.31 -18.58
CA ASP A 49 -23.84 34.33 -19.37
C ASP A 49 -23.72 33.61 -20.73
N TRP A 50 -22.49 33.34 -21.16
CA TRP A 50 -22.16 32.52 -22.31
C TRP A 50 -22.45 31.02 -22.11
N LEU A 51 -22.62 30.57 -20.86
CA LEU A 51 -22.80 29.17 -20.49
C LEU A 51 -24.28 28.79 -20.38
N THR A 52 -24.66 27.71 -21.05
CA THR A 52 -25.99 27.09 -20.96
C THR A 52 -25.90 25.74 -20.27
N LEU A 53 -26.76 25.53 -19.26
CA LEU A 53 -26.86 24.28 -18.51
C LEU A 53 -28.08 23.48 -18.99
N ARG A 54 -27.89 22.20 -19.33
CA ARG A 54 -28.99 21.30 -19.68
C ARG A 54 -28.89 19.99 -18.90
N PRO A 55 -29.85 19.68 -18.03
CA PRO A 55 -29.89 18.37 -17.37
C PRO A 55 -30.36 17.29 -18.37
N ASP A 56 -29.75 16.10 -18.28
CA ASP A 56 -30.15 14.88 -18.97
C ASP A 56 -29.97 13.68 -18.03
N GLY A 57 -31.00 13.42 -17.22
CA GLY A 57 -30.97 12.40 -16.16
C GLY A 57 -29.91 12.68 -15.10
N ALA A 58 -28.86 11.85 -15.06
CA ALA A 58 -27.76 11.98 -14.10
C ALA A 58 -26.57 12.80 -14.64
N ILE A 59 -26.66 13.31 -15.88
CA ILE A 59 -25.60 14.05 -16.55
C ILE A 59 -26.03 15.50 -16.71
N LEU A 60 -25.14 16.44 -16.35
CA LEU A 60 -25.32 17.86 -16.65
C LEU A 60 -24.47 18.22 -17.87
N VAL A 61 -25.12 18.61 -18.95
CA VAL A 61 -24.45 19.02 -20.19
C VAL A 61 -24.21 20.53 -20.17
N LEU A 62 -22.96 20.92 -20.34
CA LEU A 62 -22.50 22.31 -20.44
C LEU A 62 -22.27 22.66 -21.90
N SER A 63 -22.86 23.75 -22.38
CA SER A 63 -22.64 24.24 -23.76
C SER A 63 -22.58 25.77 -23.81
N GLY A 64 -21.86 26.31 -24.79
CA GLY A 64 -21.62 27.76 -24.89
C GLY A 64 -20.33 28.10 -25.62
N GLU A 65 -20.13 29.37 -25.93
CA GLU A 65 -18.90 29.90 -26.53
C GLU A 65 -18.26 30.91 -25.57
N ALA A 66 -17.16 30.51 -24.95
CA ALA A 66 -16.42 31.33 -24.01
C ALA A 66 -15.70 32.49 -24.73
N PRO A 67 -15.68 33.70 -24.14
CA PRO A 67 -15.05 34.88 -24.74
C PRO A 67 -13.52 34.80 -24.78
N SER A 68 -12.90 33.97 -23.93
CA SER A 68 -11.46 33.70 -23.93
C SER A 68 -11.16 32.31 -23.33
N PRO A 69 -9.97 31.72 -23.60
CA PRO A 69 -9.57 30.46 -22.98
C PRO A 69 -9.48 30.56 -21.45
N GLN A 70 -9.09 31.73 -20.93
CA GLN A 70 -8.95 31.97 -19.48
C GLN A 70 -10.31 31.98 -18.79
N ALA A 71 -11.32 32.63 -19.39
CA ALA A 71 -12.68 32.64 -18.87
C ALA A 71 -13.27 31.22 -18.81
N GLN A 72 -13.05 30.40 -19.85
CA GLN A 72 -13.52 29.02 -19.87
C GLN A 72 -12.95 28.19 -18.70
N ILE A 73 -11.63 28.27 -18.47
CA ILE A 73 -10.95 27.50 -17.43
C ILE A 73 -11.43 27.92 -16.02
N GLU A 74 -11.53 29.21 -15.76
CA GLU A 74 -11.97 29.72 -14.45
C GLU A 74 -13.41 29.31 -14.13
N THR A 75 -14.31 29.35 -15.13
CA THR A 75 -15.71 28.95 -14.98
C THR A 75 -15.84 27.44 -14.75
N LEU A 76 -15.14 26.61 -15.52
CA LEU A 76 -15.15 25.16 -15.34
C LEU A 76 -14.58 24.73 -13.98
N ALA A 77 -13.54 25.41 -13.48
CA ALA A 77 -12.98 25.15 -12.16
C ALA A 77 -13.97 25.43 -11.02
N ARG A 78 -14.74 26.53 -11.11
CA ARG A 78 -15.82 26.83 -10.14
C ARG A 78 -16.94 25.79 -10.17
N ILE A 79 -17.32 25.34 -11.37
CA ILE A 79 -18.35 24.31 -11.55
C ILE A 79 -17.88 22.97 -10.98
N GLY A 80 -16.62 22.58 -11.23
CA GLY A 80 -16.06 21.32 -10.74
C GLY A 80 -16.16 21.16 -9.21
N GLY A 81 -15.93 22.24 -8.46
CA GLY A 81 -16.11 22.23 -7.00
C GLY A 81 -17.57 22.09 -6.54
N ALA A 82 -18.51 22.71 -7.25
CA ALA A 82 -19.94 22.65 -6.93
C ALA A 82 -20.64 21.38 -7.43
N ALA A 83 -20.05 20.71 -8.42
CA ALA A 83 -20.61 19.55 -9.09
C ALA A 83 -20.08 18.21 -8.54
N ALA A 84 -19.47 18.20 -7.35
CA ALA A 84 -19.05 16.96 -6.69
C ALA A 84 -20.23 15.96 -6.61
N GLY A 85 -20.03 14.77 -7.22
CA GLY A 85 -21.04 13.72 -7.32
C GLY A 85 -22.04 13.86 -8.48
N ILE A 86 -21.88 14.83 -9.39
CA ILE A 86 -22.65 14.97 -10.64
C ILE A 86 -21.73 14.69 -11.83
N ARG A 87 -22.19 13.89 -12.81
CA ARG A 87 -21.44 13.67 -14.05
C ARG A 87 -21.59 14.89 -14.97
N ILE A 88 -20.48 15.50 -15.37
CA ILE A 88 -20.46 16.65 -16.30
C ILE A 88 -20.07 16.18 -17.69
N ALA A 89 -20.82 16.61 -18.69
CA ALA A 89 -20.43 16.53 -20.10
C ALA A 89 -20.18 17.94 -20.64
N ASP A 90 -18.92 18.28 -20.89
CA ASP A 90 -18.52 19.59 -21.40
C ASP A 90 -18.48 19.61 -22.93
N THR A 91 -19.24 20.51 -23.54
CA THR A 91 -19.29 20.77 -24.99
C THR A 91 -19.06 22.25 -25.30
N THR A 92 -18.44 22.99 -24.39
CA THR A 92 -18.13 24.42 -24.55
C THR A 92 -16.98 24.66 -25.53
N THR A 93 -17.01 25.81 -26.21
CA THR A 93 -16.01 26.22 -27.22
C THR A 93 -15.45 27.60 -26.89
N VAL A 94 -14.35 28.02 -27.52
CA VAL A 94 -13.74 29.35 -27.31
C VAL A 94 -13.79 30.17 -28.59
N ALA A 95 -14.19 31.43 -28.49
CA ALA A 95 -14.19 32.36 -29.62
C ALA A 95 -12.78 32.55 -30.19
N ALA A 96 -12.60 32.24 -31.48
CA ALA A 96 -11.31 32.35 -32.15
C ALA A 96 -10.85 33.82 -32.23
N ALA A 97 -9.65 34.11 -31.73
CA ALA A 97 -9.02 35.43 -31.81
C ALA A 97 -8.65 35.78 -33.27
N SER A 98 -9.62 36.30 -34.01
CA SER A 98 -9.43 36.75 -35.40
C SER A 98 -9.80 38.22 -35.52
N GLN A 99 -8.79 39.11 -35.51
CA GLN A 99 -8.69 40.34 -36.33
C GLN A 99 -7.76 41.39 -35.71
N ILE A 100 -6.48 41.42 -36.11
CA ILE A 100 -5.77 42.68 -36.42
C ILE A 100 -4.83 42.42 -37.60
N ALA A 101 -5.32 42.59 -38.82
CA ALA A 101 -4.47 42.83 -39.98
C ALA A 101 -5.26 43.60 -41.04
N SER A 102 -5.20 44.92 -40.99
CA SER A 102 -5.55 45.75 -42.16
C SER A 102 -4.37 45.74 -43.13
N PRO A 103 -4.56 45.44 -44.43
CA PRO A 103 -3.49 45.48 -45.41
C PRO A 103 -3.33 46.91 -45.94
N MET A 104 -2.14 47.49 -45.78
CA MET A 104 -1.70 48.64 -46.57
C MET A 104 -0.69 48.21 -47.63
N PRO A 105 -0.59 48.92 -48.77
CA PRO A 105 0.06 48.42 -49.97
C PRO A 105 1.57 48.67 -49.97
N ARG A 106 2.31 47.71 -50.53
CA ARG A 106 3.73 47.81 -50.90
C ARG A 106 4.00 49.00 -51.83
N PRO A 107 5.14 49.69 -51.64
CA PRO A 107 6.00 50.06 -52.73
C PRO A 107 7.31 49.25 -52.69
N ALA A 108 8.04 49.39 -53.78
CA ALA A 108 8.97 48.44 -54.35
C ALA A 108 10.31 48.29 -53.62
N ALA A 109 10.92 47.16 -53.94
CA ALA A 109 12.23 46.66 -53.61
C ALA A 109 13.38 47.67 -53.53
N ALA A 110 14.26 47.34 -52.57
CA ALA A 110 15.71 47.30 -52.69
C ALA A 110 16.44 48.62 -52.96
N GLU A 111 16.91 49.24 -51.87
CA GLU A 111 18.26 49.83 -51.72
C GLU A 111 18.33 50.56 -50.35
N ALA A 112 18.65 49.84 -49.26
CA ALA A 112 19.18 50.40 -48.00
C ALA A 112 19.50 49.29 -46.99
N ALA A 113 20.60 48.58 -47.19
CA ALA A 113 21.16 47.61 -46.24
C ALA A 113 22.02 48.30 -45.15
N GLU A 114 21.53 49.39 -44.54
CA GLU A 114 22.26 50.08 -43.48
C GLU A 114 21.31 50.51 -42.35
N ALA A 115 21.54 49.90 -41.17
CA ALA A 115 20.95 50.18 -39.86
C ALA A 115 19.45 49.87 -39.65
N ALA A 116 19.08 48.57 -39.59
CA ALA A 116 17.95 48.15 -38.78
C ALA A 116 18.28 48.34 -37.28
N PRO A 117 17.34 48.83 -36.44
CA PRO A 117 17.56 48.93 -34.99
C PRO A 117 17.83 47.55 -34.39
N ALA A 118 18.64 47.50 -33.32
CA ALA A 118 18.91 46.26 -32.60
C ALA A 118 17.59 45.67 -32.04
N GLY A 119 17.37 44.38 -32.24
CA GLY A 119 16.18 43.69 -31.76
C GLY A 119 16.21 43.50 -30.24
N THR A 120 15.05 43.60 -29.59
CA THR A 120 14.85 43.25 -28.18
C THR A 120 14.56 41.77 -28.05
N HIS A 121 15.50 40.94 -28.51
CA HIS A 121 15.35 39.48 -28.41
C HIS A 121 15.32 39.06 -26.95
N ARG A 122 14.44 38.13 -26.63
CA ARG A 122 14.28 37.58 -25.29
C ARG A 122 13.80 36.16 -25.44
N ILE A 123 14.58 35.24 -24.88
CA ILE A 123 14.21 33.83 -24.83
C ILE A 123 14.10 33.37 -23.39
N GLU A 124 13.31 32.33 -23.20
CA GLU A 124 13.15 31.62 -21.95
C GLU A 124 13.45 30.14 -22.19
N ILE A 125 14.30 29.58 -21.32
CA ILE A 125 14.72 28.19 -21.34
C ILE A 125 14.17 27.56 -20.06
N LEU A 126 13.29 26.59 -20.20
CA LEU A 126 12.79 25.77 -19.10
C LEU A 126 13.50 24.42 -19.13
N ARG A 127 14.10 24.00 -18.01
CA ARG A 127 14.69 22.67 -17.82
C ARG A 127 13.99 21.94 -16.70
N ASN A 128 13.62 20.69 -16.96
CA ASN A 128 13.19 19.73 -15.95
C ASN A 128 13.84 18.37 -16.24
N GLY A 129 14.93 18.08 -15.52
CA GLY A 129 15.77 16.90 -15.77
C GLY A 129 16.36 16.93 -17.19
N PRO A 130 16.07 15.92 -18.04
CA PRO A 130 16.53 15.87 -19.42
C PRO A 130 15.66 16.67 -20.40
N LEU A 131 14.47 17.12 -19.99
CA LEU A 131 13.55 17.86 -20.84
C LEU A 131 13.92 19.35 -20.84
N VAL A 132 14.10 19.93 -22.03
CA VAL A 132 14.33 21.36 -22.21
C VAL A 132 13.27 21.93 -23.14
N THR A 133 12.63 23.02 -22.76
CA THR A 133 11.70 23.75 -23.63
C THR A 133 12.18 25.17 -23.85
N LEU A 134 12.22 25.58 -25.12
CA LEU A 134 12.68 26.90 -25.56
C LEU A 134 11.48 27.74 -25.99
N PHE A 135 11.36 28.95 -25.44
CA PHE A 135 10.29 29.90 -25.77
C PHE A 135 10.85 31.29 -26.08
N GLY A 136 10.07 32.06 -26.81
CA GLY A 136 10.31 33.50 -27.00
C GLY A 136 10.89 33.84 -28.37
N GLU A 137 11.42 35.06 -28.46
CA GLU A 137 11.88 35.65 -29.71
C GLU A 137 13.42 35.64 -29.75
N ALA A 138 13.99 34.92 -30.71
CA ALA A 138 15.44 34.78 -30.89
C ALA A 138 15.90 35.32 -32.24
N PRO A 139 17.18 35.74 -32.40
CA PRO A 139 17.72 36.08 -33.72
C PRO A 139 17.60 34.91 -34.69
N GLU A 140 17.46 35.17 -35.99
CA GLU A 140 17.36 34.13 -37.04
C GLU A 140 18.51 33.10 -36.98
N ALA A 141 19.73 33.52 -36.57
CA ALA A 141 20.87 32.63 -36.40
C ALA A 141 20.70 31.61 -35.25
N ALA A 142 19.79 31.86 -34.31
CA ALA A 142 19.50 31.00 -33.17
C ALA A 142 18.29 30.06 -33.40
N THR A 143 17.49 30.27 -34.45
CA THR A 143 16.29 29.48 -34.77
C THR A 143 16.44 28.56 -36.00
N GLY A 144 17.62 28.53 -36.63
CA GLY A 144 17.88 27.68 -37.81
C GLY A 144 18.30 26.25 -37.47
N ASP A 145 18.62 25.45 -38.50
CA ASP A 145 19.01 24.04 -38.35
C ASP A 145 20.27 23.83 -37.48
N ASP A 146 21.18 24.80 -37.45
CA ASP A 146 22.36 24.84 -36.57
C ASP A 146 22.13 25.74 -35.32
N GLY A 147 20.87 26.02 -34.98
CA GLY A 147 20.44 26.96 -33.97
C GLY A 147 20.56 26.47 -32.52
N LEU A 148 19.85 27.12 -31.61
CA LEU A 148 19.91 26.84 -30.17
C LEU A 148 19.47 25.42 -29.83
N ALA A 149 18.45 24.90 -30.51
CA ALA A 149 17.99 23.52 -30.33
C ALA A 149 19.07 22.49 -30.71
N ALA A 150 19.80 22.71 -31.80
CA ALA A 150 20.90 21.83 -32.22
C ALA A 150 22.07 21.84 -31.22
N ARG A 151 22.37 23.00 -30.62
CA ARG A 151 23.39 23.13 -29.56
C ARG A 151 23.01 22.40 -28.27
N LEU A 152 21.71 22.13 -28.07
CA LEU A 152 21.15 21.43 -26.93
C LEU A 152 20.79 19.97 -27.23
N ALA A 153 21.37 19.37 -28.28
CA ALA A 153 21.09 17.98 -28.68
C ALA A 153 21.36 16.91 -27.61
N ALA A 154 22.08 17.24 -26.54
CA ALA A 154 22.24 16.38 -25.37
C ALA A 154 20.97 16.25 -24.51
N TYR A 155 19.97 17.11 -24.74
CA TYR A 155 18.70 17.17 -24.03
C TYR A 155 17.54 16.81 -24.97
N SER A 156 16.40 16.44 -24.38
CA SER A 156 15.13 16.31 -25.09
C SER A 156 14.53 17.71 -25.29
N VAL A 157 14.85 18.34 -26.42
CA VAL A 157 14.46 19.74 -26.69
C VAL A 157 13.11 19.84 -27.38
N THR A 158 12.19 20.59 -26.77
CA THR A 158 10.98 21.12 -27.43
C THR A 158 11.25 22.57 -27.84
N ASP A 159 11.37 22.81 -29.14
CA ASP A 159 11.66 24.15 -29.69
C ASP A 159 10.37 24.88 -30.07
N MET A 160 10.09 25.99 -29.38
CA MET A 160 8.99 26.92 -29.66
C MET A 160 9.51 28.35 -29.86
N LEU A 161 10.75 28.50 -30.34
CA LEU A 161 11.34 29.81 -30.63
C LEU A 161 10.78 30.42 -31.90
N GLU A 162 10.52 31.73 -31.85
CA GLU A 162 10.11 32.51 -33.00
C GLU A 162 11.29 33.38 -33.51
N PRO A 163 11.54 33.43 -34.82
CA PRO A 163 12.57 34.30 -35.39
C PRO A 163 12.16 35.77 -35.26
N GLY A 164 12.98 36.54 -34.54
CA GLY A 164 12.77 37.97 -34.27
C GLY A 164 13.44 38.89 -35.30
N PRO A 165 12.85 40.06 -35.59
CA PRO A 165 13.40 41.01 -36.55
C PRO A 165 14.65 41.72 -36.02
N GLY A 166 15.62 41.96 -36.90
CA GLY A 166 16.80 42.79 -36.62
C GLY A 166 18.05 41.99 -36.21
N ARG A 167 19.16 42.71 -35.98
CA ARG A 167 20.39 42.10 -35.48
C ARG A 167 20.35 42.03 -33.94
N PRO A 168 20.95 40.99 -33.33
CA PRO A 168 21.05 40.93 -31.89
C PRO A 168 21.76 42.15 -31.32
N ALA A 169 21.21 42.69 -30.22
CA ALA A 169 21.86 43.77 -29.48
C ALA A 169 23.17 43.28 -28.84
N ALA A 170 24.08 44.22 -28.55
CA ALA A 170 25.36 43.90 -27.91
C ALA A 170 25.14 43.16 -26.57
N GLY A 171 25.94 42.13 -26.30
CA GLY A 171 25.79 41.29 -25.11
C GLY A 171 24.86 40.09 -25.28
N TRP A 172 24.24 39.88 -26.45
CA TRP A 172 23.37 38.72 -26.69
C TRP A 172 24.15 37.40 -26.65
N ASP A 173 25.25 37.31 -27.41
CA ASP A 173 26.01 36.06 -27.53
C ASP A 173 26.66 35.68 -26.19
N GLU A 174 27.15 36.67 -25.44
CA GLU A 174 27.69 36.46 -24.09
C GLU A 174 26.61 36.04 -23.09
N SER A 175 25.42 36.66 -23.12
CA SER A 175 24.28 36.24 -22.29
C SER A 175 23.84 34.82 -22.61
N LEU A 176 23.76 34.47 -23.90
CA LEU A 176 23.33 33.13 -24.34
C LEU A 176 24.34 32.06 -23.96
N ALA A 177 25.64 32.32 -24.14
CA ALA A 177 26.69 31.39 -23.72
C ALA A 177 26.67 31.17 -22.20
N PHE A 178 26.51 32.25 -21.41
CA PHE A 178 26.43 32.16 -19.96
C PHE A 178 25.16 31.43 -19.48
N ALA A 179 24.03 31.63 -20.17
CA ALA A 179 22.78 30.92 -19.87
C ALA A 179 22.90 29.41 -20.10
N LEU A 180 23.61 28.96 -21.14
CA LEU A 180 23.83 27.53 -21.42
C LEU A 180 24.74 26.87 -20.39
N LEU A 181 25.78 27.59 -19.95
CA LEU A 181 26.65 27.14 -18.85
C LEU A 181 25.87 26.97 -17.55
N ALA A 182 24.95 27.89 -17.26
CA ALA A 182 24.07 27.81 -16.11
C ALA A 182 23.03 26.69 -16.25
N LEU A 183 22.54 26.44 -17.47
CA LEU A 183 21.65 25.34 -17.78
C LEU A 183 22.27 24.00 -17.42
N GLU A 184 23.55 23.76 -17.76
CA GLU A 184 24.25 22.49 -17.48
C GLU A 184 24.31 22.14 -15.98
N ARG A 185 24.40 23.16 -15.12
CA ARG A 185 24.63 23.02 -13.67
C ARG A 185 23.36 22.85 -12.84
N LEU A 186 22.18 22.98 -13.44
CA LEU A 186 20.91 22.90 -12.74
C LEU A 186 19.99 21.89 -13.41
N GLU A 187 19.42 20.98 -12.64
CA GLU A 187 18.48 19.99 -13.17
C GLU A 187 17.06 20.55 -13.35
N GLN A 188 16.69 21.55 -12.54
CA GLN A 188 15.39 22.21 -12.62
C GLN A 188 15.60 23.73 -12.60
N ALA A 189 15.43 24.37 -13.76
CA ALA A 189 15.70 25.79 -13.91
C ALA A 189 14.79 26.46 -14.94
N ARG A 190 14.47 27.72 -14.65
CA ARG A 190 13.92 28.68 -15.59
C ARG A 190 14.98 29.76 -15.82
N ILE A 191 15.45 29.88 -17.05
CA ILE A 191 16.49 30.83 -17.44
C ILE A 191 15.92 31.78 -18.49
N THR A 192 15.81 33.06 -18.15
CA THR A 192 15.47 34.11 -19.11
C THR A 192 16.74 34.79 -19.60
N VAL A 193 16.90 34.86 -20.92
CA VAL A 193 18.06 35.46 -21.58
C VAL A 193 17.63 36.72 -22.32
N SER A 194 18.31 37.83 -22.04
CA SER A 194 18.18 39.11 -22.73
C SER A 194 19.58 39.67 -23.02
N PRO A 195 19.74 40.61 -23.98
CA PRO A 195 21.03 41.24 -24.22
C PRO A 195 21.63 41.85 -22.94
N GLY A 196 22.79 41.34 -22.52
CA GLY A 196 23.48 41.80 -21.29
C GLY A 196 22.83 41.40 -19.96
N ARG A 197 21.79 40.57 -19.95
CA ARG A 197 21.12 40.11 -18.72
C ARG A 197 20.69 38.64 -18.79
N VAL A 198 20.97 37.89 -17.72
CA VAL A 198 20.46 36.54 -17.50
C VAL A 198 19.74 36.51 -16.14
N SER A 199 18.49 36.07 -16.14
CA SER A 199 17.71 35.83 -14.92
C SER A 199 17.48 34.33 -14.78
N LEU A 200 17.77 33.80 -13.61
CA LEU A 200 17.81 32.37 -13.34
C LEU A 200 17.06 32.07 -12.05
N SER A 201 16.02 31.24 -12.14
CA SER A 201 15.34 30.67 -10.97
C SER A 201 15.33 29.15 -11.04
N GLY A 202 15.42 28.48 -9.89
CA GLY A 202 15.53 27.03 -9.86
C GLY A 202 15.57 26.42 -8.46
N SER A 203 15.58 25.10 -8.42
CA SER A 203 15.75 24.30 -7.21
C SER A 203 17.10 23.59 -7.22
N VAL A 204 17.71 23.46 -6.05
CA VAL A 204 18.94 22.69 -5.80
C VAL A 204 18.72 21.80 -4.58
N GLU A 205 19.43 20.68 -4.49
CA GLU A 205 19.15 19.62 -3.51
C GLU A 205 19.60 19.99 -2.09
N SER A 206 20.62 20.85 -1.97
CA SER A 206 21.19 21.22 -0.67
C SER A 206 21.69 22.66 -0.60
N LEU A 207 21.91 23.14 0.62
CA LEU A 207 22.54 24.45 0.85
C LEU A 207 24.00 24.49 0.38
N GLU A 208 24.72 23.37 0.45
CA GLU A 208 26.11 23.27 -0.02
C GLU A 208 26.19 23.33 -1.54
N GLU A 209 25.32 22.59 -2.23
CA GLU A 209 25.19 22.66 -3.69
C GLU A 209 24.78 24.05 -4.16
N ARG A 210 23.82 24.69 -3.48
CA ARG A 210 23.44 26.08 -3.75
C ARG A 210 24.65 27.01 -3.74
N GLN A 211 25.50 26.89 -2.72
CA GLN A 211 26.70 27.71 -2.59
C GLN A 211 27.71 27.40 -3.71
N ALA A 212 27.95 26.12 -4.00
CA ALA A 212 28.85 25.69 -5.06
C ALA A 212 28.42 26.19 -6.45
N VAL A 213 27.11 26.11 -6.76
CA VAL A 213 26.55 26.61 -8.02
C VAL A 213 26.69 28.13 -8.11
N LEU A 214 26.38 28.87 -7.04
CA LEU A 214 26.52 30.33 -7.04
C LEU A 214 27.98 30.78 -7.22
N GLU A 215 28.93 30.09 -6.59
CA GLU A 215 30.37 30.37 -6.74
C GLU A 215 30.85 30.07 -8.17
N ALA A 216 30.45 28.94 -8.74
CA ALA A 216 30.78 28.58 -10.11
C ALA A 216 30.22 29.58 -11.13
N LEU A 217 28.95 29.97 -10.98
CA LEU A 217 28.32 30.98 -11.83
C LEU A 217 28.99 32.35 -11.68
N ALA A 218 29.42 32.73 -10.48
CA ALA A 218 30.12 33.99 -10.26
C ALA A 218 31.52 34.01 -10.90
N ALA A 219 32.23 32.88 -10.91
CA ALA A 219 33.57 32.76 -11.47
C ALA A 219 33.60 32.85 -13.00
N GLU A 220 32.59 32.31 -13.67
CA GLU A 220 32.52 32.24 -15.14
C GLU A 220 31.66 33.35 -15.77
N ARG A 221 31.12 34.28 -14.95
CA ARG A 221 30.27 35.39 -15.40
C ARG A 221 31.06 36.45 -16.18
N PRO A 222 30.69 36.76 -17.44
CA PRO A 222 31.27 37.87 -18.19
C PRO A 222 30.96 39.23 -17.54
N GLU A 223 31.89 40.19 -17.60
CA GLU A 223 31.69 41.54 -17.05
C GLU A 223 30.52 42.30 -17.72
N THR A 224 30.15 41.89 -18.93
CA THR A 224 29.06 42.46 -19.74
C THR A 224 27.68 41.91 -19.39
N VAL A 225 27.58 40.88 -18.55
CA VAL A 225 26.32 40.19 -18.20
C VAL A 225 25.94 40.45 -16.75
N THR A 226 24.71 40.95 -16.56
CA THR A 226 24.08 41.05 -15.24
C THR A 226 23.33 39.75 -14.94
N LEU A 227 23.63 39.11 -13.81
CA LEU A 227 22.96 37.89 -13.35
C LEU A 227 21.99 38.22 -12.21
N GLU A 228 20.74 37.80 -12.35
CA GLU A 228 19.73 37.78 -11.29
C GLU A 228 19.45 36.31 -10.92
N THR A 229 19.65 35.92 -9.66
CA THR A 229 19.47 34.52 -9.20
C THR A 229 18.40 34.38 -8.12
N ASP A 230 17.51 33.41 -8.28
CA ASP A 230 16.53 32.97 -7.30
C ASP A 230 16.57 31.43 -7.17
N LEU A 231 17.56 30.92 -6.43
CA LEU A 231 17.75 29.49 -6.18
C LEU A 231 17.20 29.12 -4.79
N SER A 232 16.29 28.14 -4.77
CA SER A 232 15.64 27.61 -3.58
C SER A 232 16.11 26.18 -3.27
N VAL A 233 16.10 25.80 -1.99
CA VAL A 233 16.36 24.42 -1.55
C VAL A 233 15.03 23.86 -1.05
N PRO A 234 14.42 22.87 -1.74
CA PRO A 234 13.21 22.22 -1.25
C PRO A 234 13.50 21.52 0.10
N ARG A 235 12.63 21.72 1.09
CA ARG A 235 12.75 20.97 2.36
C ARG A 235 12.30 19.54 2.14
N ALA A 236 13.07 18.57 2.61
CA ALA A 236 12.68 17.16 2.57
C ALA A 236 11.37 16.94 3.32
N VAL A 237 10.45 16.19 2.70
CA VAL A 237 9.22 15.72 3.36
C VAL A 237 9.59 14.46 4.14
N ILE A 238 9.37 14.48 5.45
CA ILE A 238 9.64 13.36 6.35
C ILE A 238 8.29 12.79 6.79
N ALA A 239 8.09 11.49 6.55
CA ALA A 239 6.96 10.73 7.06
C ALA A 239 7.43 9.29 7.31
N PRO A 240 7.24 8.72 8.50
CA PRO A 240 6.64 9.33 9.70
C PRO A 240 7.60 10.27 10.44
N PHE A 241 7.05 11.22 11.20
CA PHE A 241 7.84 11.96 12.20
C PHE A 241 8.08 11.05 13.40
N VAL A 242 9.33 10.92 13.84
CA VAL A 242 9.71 9.98 14.89
C VAL A 242 10.63 10.62 15.93
N PHE A 243 10.36 10.28 17.19
CA PHE A 243 11.31 10.43 18.27
C PHE A 243 11.32 9.15 19.10
N ARG A 244 12.47 8.48 19.18
CA ARG A 244 12.63 7.26 19.96
C ARG A 244 13.81 7.39 20.90
N ALA A 245 13.57 7.12 22.17
CA ALA A 245 14.60 7.19 23.18
C ALA A 245 14.43 6.14 24.28
N THR A 246 15.56 5.69 24.82
CA THR A 246 15.64 4.81 25.98
C THR A 246 16.50 5.50 27.03
N LEU A 247 15.99 5.57 28.26
CA LEU A 247 16.73 6.06 29.41
C LEU A 247 17.07 4.88 30.31
N ALA A 248 18.37 4.63 30.48
CA ALA A 248 18.88 3.65 31.43
C ALA A 248 19.81 4.35 32.44
N SER A 249 19.85 3.86 33.67
CA SER A 249 20.60 4.52 34.75
C SER A 249 22.12 4.40 34.63
N ASP A 250 22.62 3.49 33.78
CA ASP A 250 24.04 3.31 33.48
C ASP A 250 24.52 4.05 32.22
N THR A 251 23.72 4.06 31.14
CA THR A 251 24.10 4.66 29.85
C THR A 251 23.52 6.06 29.59
N GLY A 252 22.61 6.54 30.44
CA GLY A 252 21.90 7.81 30.22
C GLY A 252 20.89 7.72 29.06
N LEU A 253 20.45 8.88 28.55
CA LEU A 253 19.46 8.95 27.47
C LEU A 253 20.09 8.59 26.12
N GLN A 254 19.70 7.44 25.57
CA GLN A 254 20.05 7.04 24.20
C GLN A 254 18.90 7.34 23.25
N VAL A 255 19.16 8.14 22.21
CA VAL A 255 18.17 8.49 21.19
C VAL A 255 18.48 7.72 19.91
N SER A 256 17.52 6.94 19.44
CA SER A 256 17.64 6.10 18.23
C SER A 256 16.98 6.71 17.00
N GLY A 257 16.13 7.72 17.18
CA GLY A 257 15.54 8.50 16.09
C GLY A 257 15.11 9.88 16.57
N CYS A 258 15.38 10.92 15.79
CA CYS A 258 14.93 12.28 16.08
C CYS A 258 14.61 13.07 14.81
N THR A 259 13.39 13.62 14.76
CA THR A 259 12.95 14.56 13.71
C THR A 259 12.46 15.87 14.34
N ALA A 260 12.53 16.96 13.59
CA ALA A 260 12.04 18.28 14.01
C ALA A 260 11.36 19.03 12.86
N GLU A 261 10.29 19.76 13.18
CA GLU A 261 9.44 20.51 12.27
C GLU A 261 10.03 21.88 11.90
N THR A 262 10.75 22.49 12.84
CA THR A 262 11.39 23.81 12.71
C THR A 262 12.70 23.84 13.50
N GLU A 263 13.57 24.81 13.20
CA GLU A 263 14.79 25.04 13.99
C GLU A 263 14.47 25.30 15.47
N ALA A 264 13.43 26.10 15.76
CA ALA A 264 12.98 26.34 17.13
C ALA A 264 12.44 25.07 17.83
N GLY A 265 11.78 24.18 17.08
CA GLY A 265 11.35 22.86 17.57
C GLY A 265 12.55 21.98 17.90
N ARG A 266 13.54 21.92 16.99
CA ARG A 266 14.81 21.20 17.21
C ARG A 266 15.53 21.69 18.46
N ASP A 267 15.73 23.01 18.59
CA ASP A 267 16.44 23.58 19.72
C ASP A 267 15.75 23.25 21.07
N ARG A 268 14.42 23.16 21.08
CA ARG A 268 13.65 22.73 22.24
C ARG A 268 13.90 21.26 22.59
N ILE A 269 13.93 20.38 21.59
CA ILE A 269 14.23 18.95 21.78
C ILE A 269 15.65 18.77 22.33
N LEU A 270 16.64 19.45 21.73
CA LEU A 270 18.04 19.41 22.16
C LEU A 270 18.21 19.92 23.59
N ALA A 271 17.52 21.02 23.94
CA ALA A 271 17.54 21.54 25.31
C ALA A 271 17.01 20.51 26.31
N ALA A 272 15.90 19.83 26.01
CA ALA A 272 15.34 18.79 26.86
C ALA A 272 16.26 17.55 26.97
N ALA A 273 16.83 17.08 25.85
CA ALA A 273 17.75 15.95 25.83
C ALA A 273 19.06 16.23 26.60
N SER A 274 19.57 17.47 26.52
CA SER A 274 20.81 17.87 27.20
C SER A 274 20.71 17.81 28.72
N VAL A 275 19.51 17.99 29.30
CA VAL A 275 19.26 17.84 30.73
C VAL A 275 19.52 16.40 31.19
N LEU A 276 19.30 15.42 30.31
CA LEU A 276 19.56 14.00 30.53
C LEU A 276 20.92 13.55 29.95
N GLY A 277 21.79 14.49 29.57
CA GLY A 277 23.16 14.23 29.12
C GLY A 277 23.28 13.73 27.68
N SER A 278 22.29 13.99 26.82
CA SER A 278 22.27 13.55 25.42
C SER A 278 22.16 14.71 24.44
N GLU A 279 22.87 14.64 23.32
CA GLU A 279 22.85 15.61 22.22
C GLU A 279 22.51 14.89 20.90
N PRO A 280 21.23 14.56 20.64
CA PRO A 280 20.84 13.82 19.45
C PRO A 280 20.93 14.70 18.19
N ASP A 281 21.23 14.10 17.03
CA ASP A 281 21.08 14.79 15.75
C ASP A 281 19.63 14.63 15.25
N CYS A 282 18.97 15.76 15.01
CA CYS A 282 17.54 15.80 14.69
C CYS A 282 17.32 16.36 13.29
N ALA A 283 16.82 15.52 12.38
CA ALA A 283 16.57 15.89 11.00
C ALA A 283 15.43 16.92 10.89
N LEU A 284 15.64 17.98 10.12
CA LEU A 284 14.64 19.02 9.86
C LEU A 284 13.86 18.72 8.58
N GLY A 285 12.54 18.58 8.67
CA GLY A 285 11.69 18.25 7.52
C GLY A 285 10.29 18.87 7.55
N LEU A 286 9.56 18.73 6.45
CA LEU A 286 8.13 19.01 6.33
C LEU A 286 7.32 17.73 6.56
N GLY A 287 6.07 17.83 7.02
CA GLY A 287 5.21 16.66 7.27
C GLY A 287 4.87 16.41 8.74
N ALA A 288 5.23 17.33 9.64
CA ALA A 288 4.95 17.17 11.06
C ALA A 288 3.44 17.08 11.33
N PRO A 289 3.00 16.15 12.20
CA PRO A 289 1.59 15.93 12.54
C PRO A 289 0.95 17.12 13.26
N SER A 290 1.78 18.00 13.84
CA SER A 290 1.38 19.18 14.59
C SER A 290 2.48 20.25 14.51
N PRO A 291 2.11 21.55 14.50
CA PRO A 291 3.08 22.64 14.64
C PRO A 291 3.77 22.67 16.02
N GLU A 292 3.27 21.88 16.98
CA GLU A 292 3.81 21.75 18.34
C GLU A 292 4.59 20.44 18.55
N TRP A 293 5.07 19.81 17.47
CA TRP A 293 5.86 18.57 17.55
C TRP A 293 7.05 18.67 18.52
N GLY A 294 7.89 19.70 18.39
CA GLY A 294 9.04 19.87 19.28
C GLY A 294 8.66 20.11 20.74
N LEU A 295 7.44 20.58 21.02
CA LEU A 295 6.91 20.70 22.38
C LEU A 295 6.48 19.32 22.93
N ALA A 296 5.78 18.51 22.13
CA ALA A 296 5.38 17.16 22.53
C ALA A 296 6.59 16.26 22.83
N VAL A 297 7.62 16.31 21.97
CA VAL A 297 8.87 15.57 22.17
C VAL A 297 9.59 16.03 23.44
N ALA A 298 9.74 17.34 23.65
CA ALA A 298 10.40 17.86 24.86
C ALA A 298 9.64 17.53 26.15
N ALA A 299 8.30 17.54 26.12
CA ALA A 299 7.47 17.11 27.23
C ALA A 299 7.67 15.61 27.53
N GLY A 300 7.70 14.77 26.49
CA GLY A 300 7.98 13.35 26.61
C GLY A 300 9.35 13.06 27.22
N ILE A 301 10.41 13.75 26.76
CA ILE A 301 11.77 13.62 27.32
C ILE A 301 11.78 14.01 28.81
N SER A 302 11.08 15.09 29.16
CA SER A 302 10.97 15.53 30.55
C SER A 302 10.26 14.51 31.44
N ALA A 303 9.18 13.90 30.93
CA ALA A 303 8.46 12.83 31.62
C ALA A 303 9.34 11.58 31.79
N LEU A 304 10.07 11.17 30.75
CA LEU A 304 11.03 10.06 30.83
C LEU A 304 12.13 10.35 31.87
N GLY A 305 12.63 11.59 31.92
CA GLY A 305 13.57 12.03 32.95
C GLY A 305 13.02 11.97 34.38
N ALA A 306 11.73 12.27 34.56
CA ALA A 306 11.05 12.15 35.85
C ALA A 306 10.87 10.69 36.30
N LEU A 307 10.75 9.75 35.34
CA LEU A 307 10.73 8.31 35.61
C LEU A 307 12.12 7.76 35.94
N GLY A 308 13.19 8.40 35.46
CA GLY A 308 14.59 8.02 35.71
C GLY A 308 15.09 6.86 34.85
N GLU A 309 14.20 5.96 34.44
CA GLU A 309 14.44 4.87 33.49
C GLU A 309 13.17 4.62 32.65
N GLY A 310 13.31 4.06 31.46
CA GLY A 310 12.18 3.68 30.61
C GLY A 310 12.40 3.89 29.12
N THR A 311 11.32 3.75 28.34
CA THR A 311 11.32 4.04 26.90
C THR A 311 10.27 5.08 26.54
N LEU A 312 10.60 5.91 25.56
CA LEU A 312 9.70 6.88 24.95
C LEU A 312 9.75 6.71 23.44
N ASP A 313 8.62 6.36 22.85
CA ASP A 313 8.42 6.29 21.41
C ASP A 313 7.31 7.26 21.02
N ILE A 314 7.63 8.19 20.14
CA ILE A 314 6.68 9.13 19.54
C ILE A 314 6.73 8.91 18.04
N VAL A 315 5.61 8.50 17.46
CA VAL A 315 5.44 8.32 16.02
C VAL A 315 4.20 9.09 15.61
N ASP A 316 4.42 10.16 14.84
CA ASP A 316 3.38 11.11 14.45
C ASP A 316 2.54 11.61 15.65
N GLN A 317 1.29 11.19 15.81
CA GLN A 317 0.42 11.63 16.90
C GLN A 317 0.44 10.70 18.12
N ASP A 318 1.05 9.52 17.97
CA ASP A 318 1.03 8.48 18.99
C ASP A 318 2.29 8.55 19.87
N ILE A 319 2.07 8.62 21.17
CA ILE A 319 3.10 8.66 22.20
C ILE A 319 2.95 7.41 23.06
N ALA A 320 4.00 6.59 23.09
CA ALA A 320 4.14 5.45 23.99
C ALA A 320 5.24 5.76 25.03
N LEU A 321 4.85 5.75 26.30
CA LEU A 321 5.77 5.91 27.43
C LEU A 321 5.75 4.64 28.29
N THR A 322 6.91 3.98 28.43
CA THR A 322 7.05 2.80 29.28
C THR A 322 7.94 3.12 30.46
N GLY A 323 7.43 2.92 31.69
CA GLY A 323 8.19 3.11 32.93
C GLY A 323 9.07 1.91 33.27
N PRO A 324 9.94 2.01 34.29
CA PRO A 324 10.82 0.93 34.68
C PRO A 324 10.05 -0.13 35.48
N ALA A 325 10.45 -1.40 35.32
CA ALA A 325 9.80 -2.51 35.99
C ALA A 325 9.91 -2.38 37.52
N GLY A 326 8.78 -2.51 38.22
CA GLY A 326 8.73 -2.43 39.68
C GLY A 326 8.72 -1.01 40.29
N MET A 327 8.55 0.04 39.48
CA MET A 327 8.26 1.38 39.99
C MET A 327 6.91 1.42 40.75
N GLU A 328 6.82 2.29 41.76
CA GLU A 328 5.57 2.54 42.47
C GLU A 328 4.50 3.13 41.52
N PRO A 329 3.30 2.52 41.41
CA PRO A 329 2.27 3.00 40.47
C PRO A 329 1.89 4.48 40.64
N ILE A 330 1.86 4.98 41.89
CA ILE A 330 1.51 6.39 42.18
C ILE A 330 2.54 7.37 41.61
N ALA A 331 3.82 7.00 41.61
CA ALA A 331 4.88 7.83 41.04
C ALA A 331 4.80 7.85 39.51
N PHE A 332 4.51 6.70 38.90
CA PHE A 332 4.30 6.57 37.46
C PHE A 332 3.08 7.38 36.99
N ASP A 333 1.93 7.21 37.66
CA ASP A 333 0.68 7.91 37.32
C ASP A 333 0.85 9.44 37.36
N ARG A 334 1.60 9.96 38.35
CA ARG A 334 1.89 11.41 38.45
C ARG A 334 2.66 11.92 37.23
N ALA A 335 3.68 11.19 36.79
CA ALA A 335 4.48 11.57 35.62
C ALA A 335 3.66 11.51 34.33
N VAL A 336 2.80 10.49 34.19
CA VAL A 336 1.89 10.34 33.05
C VAL A 336 0.85 11.46 33.02
N ASP A 337 0.29 11.86 34.17
CA ASP A 337 -0.69 12.94 34.26
C ASP A 337 -0.08 14.32 33.96
N GLU A 338 1.14 14.58 34.41
CA GLU A 338 1.88 15.81 34.10
C GLU A 338 2.21 15.89 32.60
N LEU A 339 2.62 14.77 31.99
CA LEU A 339 2.81 14.67 30.55
C LEU A 339 1.50 14.95 29.81
N ARG A 340 0.41 14.27 30.18
CA ARG A 340 -0.92 14.43 29.57
C ARG A 340 -1.43 15.87 29.67
N ALA A 341 -1.15 16.58 30.77
CA ALA A 341 -1.53 17.98 30.95
C ALA A 341 -0.74 18.95 30.04
N THR A 342 0.48 18.58 29.66
CA THR A 342 1.37 19.39 28.82
C THR A 342 1.19 19.13 27.33
N LEU A 343 0.72 17.92 26.96
CA LEU A 343 0.55 17.51 25.57
C LEU A 343 -0.60 18.26 24.86
N PRO A 344 -0.41 18.68 23.59
CA PRO A 344 -1.50 19.19 22.76
C PRO A 344 -2.58 18.11 22.53
N LYS A 345 -3.84 18.53 22.38
CA LYS A 345 -5.01 17.62 22.23
C LYS A 345 -4.96 16.67 21.04
N VAL A 346 -4.11 16.94 20.06
CA VAL A 346 -3.96 16.12 18.86
C VAL A 346 -3.11 14.87 19.09
N PHE A 347 -2.38 14.77 20.21
CA PHE A 347 -1.56 13.61 20.52
C PHE A 347 -2.33 12.60 21.40
N SER A 348 -2.13 11.32 21.11
CA SER A 348 -2.62 10.19 21.89
C SER A 348 -1.48 9.66 22.77
N LEU A 349 -1.72 9.51 24.08
CA LEU A 349 -0.73 9.00 25.02
C LEU A 349 -1.15 7.62 25.54
N SER A 350 -0.34 6.62 25.21
CA SER A 350 -0.34 5.29 25.80
C SER A 350 0.80 5.18 26.80
N ALA A 351 0.49 4.81 28.05
CA ALA A 351 1.49 4.64 29.09
C ALA A 351 1.38 3.24 29.68
N ALA A 352 2.51 2.54 29.79
CA ALA A 352 2.58 1.20 30.34
C ALA A 352 3.63 1.13 31.45
N LEU A 353 3.28 0.47 32.55
CA LEU A 353 4.21 0.13 33.61
C LEU A 353 4.36 -1.40 33.61
N PRO A 354 5.55 -1.93 33.23
CA PRO A 354 5.80 -3.36 33.30
C PRO A 354 5.62 -3.86 34.74
N PRO A 355 5.03 -5.06 34.95
CA PRO A 355 4.96 -5.63 36.28
C PRO A 355 6.37 -5.79 36.86
N PRO A 356 6.55 -5.66 38.19
CA PRO A 356 7.83 -5.97 38.82
C PRO A 356 8.29 -7.36 38.37
N PRO A 357 9.58 -7.56 38.07
CA PRO A 357 10.08 -8.89 37.82
C PRO A 357 9.69 -9.76 39.02
N GLU A 358 9.03 -10.88 38.76
CA GLU A 358 8.74 -11.85 39.81
C GLU A 358 10.06 -12.21 40.51
N PRO A 359 10.08 -12.35 41.84
CA PRO A 359 11.31 -12.64 42.57
C PRO A 359 11.96 -13.87 41.94
N GLU A 360 13.25 -13.76 41.60
CA GLU A 360 14.02 -14.82 40.94
C GLU A 360 13.74 -16.17 41.60
N VAL A 361 12.84 -16.93 40.97
CA VAL A 361 12.87 -18.37 41.07
C VAL A 361 14.13 -18.72 40.30
N VAL A 362 15.06 -19.40 40.98
CA VAL A 362 16.21 -20.05 40.33
C VAL A 362 15.68 -20.66 39.05
N GLU A 363 16.14 -20.20 37.88
CA GLU A 363 15.67 -20.75 36.61
C GLU A 363 15.83 -22.27 36.68
N GLU A 364 14.72 -22.99 36.86
CA GLU A 364 14.64 -24.36 36.39
C GLU A 364 14.82 -24.22 34.89
N VAL A 365 16.03 -24.52 34.41
CA VAL A 365 16.37 -24.62 32.99
C VAL A 365 15.19 -25.30 32.31
N ALA A 366 14.45 -24.54 31.49
CA ALA A 366 13.24 -25.05 30.87
C ALA A 366 13.59 -26.36 30.16
N PRO A 367 12.85 -27.46 30.39
CA PRO A 367 13.22 -28.75 29.83
C PRO A 367 13.35 -28.64 28.31
N PRO A 368 14.30 -29.37 27.72
CA PRO A 368 14.55 -29.30 26.29
C PRO A 368 13.30 -29.73 25.53
N HIS A 369 12.94 -28.95 24.52
CA HIS A 369 11.72 -29.14 23.74
C HIS A 369 11.97 -28.83 22.27
N PHE A 370 11.34 -29.60 21.38
CA PHE A 370 11.31 -29.33 19.95
C PHE A 370 9.90 -29.58 19.43
N ILE A 371 9.38 -28.65 18.65
CA ILE A 371 8.03 -28.69 18.08
C ILE A 371 8.12 -28.47 16.58
N ALA A 372 7.42 -29.30 15.81
CA ALA A 372 7.15 -29.04 14.40
C ALA A 372 5.66 -29.11 14.13
N VAL A 373 5.11 -28.13 13.42
CA VAL A 373 3.67 -28.07 13.06
C VAL A 373 3.55 -28.05 11.56
N ARG A 374 2.73 -28.95 11.02
CA ARG A 374 2.30 -29.01 9.61
C ARG A 374 0.83 -28.57 9.50
N THR A 375 0.61 -27.48 8.78
CA THR A 375 -0.73 -26.90 8.54
C THR A 375 -1.40 -27.53 7.30
N GLU A 376 -2.68 -27.21 7.08
CA GLU A 376 -3.52 -27.77 6.02
C GLU A 376 -3.08 -27.39 4.60
N ASP A 377 -2.53 -26.19 4.45
CA ASP A 377 -1.88 -25.65 3.25
C ASP A 377 -0.49 -26.27 3.00
N GLY A 378 -0.01 -27.15 3.87
CA GLY A 378 1.26 -27.85 3.72
C GLY A 378 2.48 -27.11 4.28
N ALA A 379 2.30 -25.90 4.84
CA ALA A 379 3.38 -25.17 5.50
C ALA A 379 3.86 -25.89 6.76
N VAL A 380 5.16 -25.84 7.01
CA VAL A 380 5.81 -26.49 8.16
C VAL A 380 6.67 -25.50 8.91
N ARG A 381 6.43 -25.39 10.22
CA ARG A 381 7.25 -24.56 11.10
C ARG A 381 7.97 -25.41 12.14
N LEU A 382 9.29 -25.29 12.19
CA LEU A 382 10.17 -25.97 13.15
C LEU A 382 10.58 -24.99 14.25
N ARG A 383 10.47 -25.37 15.52
CA ARG A 383 10.83 -24.56 16.69
C ARG A 383 11.49 -25.41 17.77
N GLY A 384 12.38 -24.80 18.53
CA GLY A 384 12.93 -25.39 19.75
C GLY A 384 14.39 -25.80 19.64
N ASP A 385 14.83 -26.63 20.58
CA ASP A 385 16.24 -26.82 20.89
C ASP A 385 16.93 -27.83 19.93
N VAL A 386 18.13 -27.49 19.45
CA VAL A 386 19.02 -28.35 18.65
C VAL A 386 20.44 -28.34 19.24
N PRO A 387 21.23 -29.43 19.15
CA PRO A 387 22.54 -29.52 19.79
C PRO A 387 23.61 -28.70 19.09
N ASP A 388 23.45 -28.47 17.79
CA ASP A 388 24.40 -27.76 16.94
C ASP A 388 23.70 -27.23 15.68
N GLU A 389 24.40 -26.35 14.98
CA GLU A 389 23.95 -25.77 13.70
C GLU A 389 23.76 -26.86 12.63
N GLN A 390 24.54 -27.94 12.68
CA GLN A 390 24.46 -29.04 11.71
C GLN A 390 23.12 -29.77 11.79
N LEU A 391 22.62 -30.06 13.00
CA LEU A 391 21.30 -30.66 13.15
C LEU A 391 20.19 -29.69 12.71
N GLY A 392 20.32 -28.40 13.04
CA GLY A 392 19.37 -27.37 12.60
C GLY A 392 19.20 -27.38 11.07
N GLN A 393 20.32 -27.34 10.33
CA GLN A 393 20.32 -27.43 8.87
C GLN A 393 19.81 -28.79 8.37
N THR A 394 20.16 -29.89 9.04
CA THR A 394 19.68 -31.23 8.65
C THR A 394 18.15 -31.34 8.80
N ALA A 395 17.59 -30.77 9.86
CA ALA A 395 16.16 -30.74 10.11
C ALA A 395 15.43 -29.89 9.05
N GLU A 396 16.00 -28.76 8.67
CA GLU A 396 15.51 -27.89 7.60
C GLU A 396 15.53 -28.59 6.24
N THR A 397 16.69 -29.09 5.79
CA THR A 397 16.79 -29.79 4.49
C THR A 397 15.90 -31.02 4.43
N LEU A 398 15.74 -31.75 5.53
CA LEU A 398 14.81 -32.88 5.59
C LEU A 398 13.36 -32.44 5.49
N ALA A 399 13.00 -31.34 6.14
CA ALA A 399 11.66 -30.76 6.06
C ALA A 399 11.40 -30.24 4.63
N GLU A 400 12.33 -29.49 4.04
CA GLU A 400 12.21 -28.99 2.66
C GLU A 400 12.03 -30.13 1.66
N ALA A 401 12.85 -31.19 1.78
CA ALA A 401 12.75 -32.36 0.93
C ALA A 401 11.41 -33.13 1.07
N LYS A 402 10.69 -32.95 2.18
CA LYS A 402 9.40 -33.63 2.44
C LYS A 402 8.18 -32.76 2.16
N PHE A 403 8.30 -31.46 2.37
CA PHE A 403 7.17 -30.54 2.45
C PHE A 403 7.23 -29.39 1.42
N GLY A 404 8.37 -29.19 0.75
CA GLY A 404 8.63 -28.09 -0.19
C GLY A 404 9.58 -27.03 0.39
N PHE A 405 10.32 -26.32 -0.47
CA PHE A 405 11.31 -25.32 -0.05
C PHE A 405 10.65 -24.05 0.51
N ASP A 406 9.64 -23.50 -0.19
CA ASP A 406 8.98 -22.25 0.21
C ASP A 406 7.99 -22.38 1.38
N THR A 407 7.75 -23.61 1.84
CA THR A 407 6.74 -23.93 2.85
C THR A 407 7.34 -24.14 4.24
N VAL A 408 8.66 -24.20 4.36
CA VAL A 408 9.37 -24.53 5.61
C VAL A 408 9.96 -23.29 6.27
N ILE A 409 9.66 -23.12 7.55
CA ILE A 409 10.23 -22.06 8.39
C ILE A 409 10.98 -22.71 9.55
N ASN A 410 12.30 -22.51 9.62
CA ASN A 410 13.16 -23.03 10.68
C ASN A 410 13.48 -21.95 11.72
N GLU A 411 12.95 -22.11 12.94
CA GLU A 411 13.17 -21.23 14.09
C GLU A 411 13.81 -22.01 15.26
N THR A 412 14.76 -22.90 14.95
CA THR A 412 15.48 -23.68 15.95
C THR A 412 16.58 -22.89 16.66
N VAL A 413 16.87 -23.27 17.92
CA VAL A 413 17.84 -22.60 18.79
C VAL A 413 18.87 -23.60 19.29
N ILE A 414 20.15 -23.21 19.30
CA ILE A 414 21.25 -24.09 19.72
C ILE A 414 21.29 -24.19 21.26
N ARG A 415 21.39 -25.43 21.77
CA ARG A 415 21.44 -25.76 23.21
C ARG A 415 22.39 -26.94 23.46
N ASP A 416 23.30 -26.78 24.44
CA ASP A 416 24.35 -27.75 24.72
C ASP A 416 23.94 -28.90 25.67
N ASP A 417 22.87 -28.74 26.47
CA ASP A 417 22.43 -29.67 27.52
C ASP A 417 21.28 -30.61 27.09
N LEU A 418 21.34 -31.12 25.86
CA LEU A 418 20.31 -32.00 25.30
C LEU A 418 20.50 -33.48 25.68
N PRO A 419 19.39 -34.23 25.91
CA PRO A 419 19.44 -35.66 26.18
C PRO A 419 20.02 -36.47 25.03
N GLY A 420 20.63 -37.61 25.36
CA GLY A 420 21.12 -38.55 24.35
C GLY A 420 20.02 -38.99 23.38
N GLY A 421 20.35 -39.04 22.08
CA GLY A 421 19.41 -39.44 21.04
C GLY A 421 18.51 -38.31 20.51
N TRP A 422 18.67 -37.06 20.98
CA TRP A 422 17.87 -35.92 20.52
C TRP A 422 17.85 -35.77 18.99
N SER A 423 19.00 -35.87 18.33
CA SER A 423 19.11 -35.81 16.87
C SER A 423 18.27 -36.89 16.16
N ALA A 424 18.27 -38.11 16.70
CA ALA A 424 17.45 -39.20 16.15
C ALA A 424 15.95 -38.91 16.33
N ARG A 425 15.56 -38.32 17.47
CA ARG A 425 14.17 -37.90 17.73
C ARG A 425 13.69 -36.84 16.75
N VAL A 426 14.51 -35.83 16.49
CA VAL A 426 14.17 -34.77 15.52
C VAL A 426 13.98 -35.35 14.13
N VAL A 427 14.97 -36.09 13.62
CA VAL A 427 14.92 -36.69 12.27
C VAL A 427 13.79 -37.71 12.15
N GLY A 428 13.67 -38.65 13.09
CA GLY A 428 12.63 -39.68 13.08
C GLY A 428 11.23 -39.11 13.28
N GLY A 429 11.10 -38.08 14.11
CA GLY A 429 9.84 -37.35 14.31
C GLY A 429 9.39 -36.61 13.05
N LEU A 430 10.30 -35.91 12.37
CA LEU A 430 10.00 -35.22 11.11
C LEU A 430 9.65 -36.20 9.98
N GLU A 431 10.30 -37.36 9.94
CA GLU A 431 9.90 -38.43 9.03
C GLU A 431 8.49 -38.94 9.29
N GLY A 432 8.12 -39.12 10.57
CA GLY A 432 6.77 -39.48 10.96
C GLY A 432 5.75 -38.40 10.59
N LEU A 433 6.07 -37.13 10.85
CA LEU A 433 5.23 -35.99 10.48
C LEU A 433 4.99 -35.94 8.95
N GLY A 434 5.99 -36.38 8.16
CA GLY A 434 5.90 -36.52 6.71
C GLY A 434 4.81 -37.49 6.21
N LEU A 435 4.33 -38.40 7.06
CA LEU A 435 3.25 -39.34 6.72
C LEU A 435 1.86 -38.82 7.10
N LEU A 436 1.79 -37.71 7.85
CA LEU A 436 0.54 -37.06 8.26
C LEU A 436 0.16 -35.98 7.26
N GLN A 437 -1.14 -35.79 6.98
CA GLN A 437 -1.59 -34.71 6.10
C GLN A 437 -1.56 -33.35 6.81
N THR A 438 -2.09 -33.31 8.03
CA THR A 438 -1.90 -32.23 9.00
C THR A 438 -1.44 -32.83 10.32
N GLY A 439 -0.59 -32.13 11.06
CA GLY A 439 -0.14 -32.69 12.32
C GLY A 439 0.89 -31.86 13.07
N GLN A 440 1.13 -32.27 14.31
CA GLN A 440 2.12 -31.67 15.18
C GLN A 440 3.03 -32.77 15.73
N LEU A 441 4.33 -32.50 15.66
CA LEU A 441 5.38 -33.24 16.34
C LEU A 441 5.79 -32.45 17.58
N GLU A 442 5.84 -33.11 18.72
CA GLU A 442 6.34 -32.56 19.98
C GLU A 442 7.37 -33.52 20.56
N ILE A 443 8.56 -33.03 20.85
CA ILE A 443 9.67 -33.80 21.39
C ILE A 443 10.05 -33.19 22.73
N THR A 444 10.07 -34.02 23.76
CA THR A 444 10.52 -33.67 25.10
C THR A 444 11.74 -34.51 25.50
N ALA A 445 12.26 -34.29 26.70
CA ALA A 445 13.39 -35.06 27.22
C ALA A 445 13.15 -36.58 27.26
N THR A 446 11.90 -37.03 27.35
CA THR A 446 11.57 -38.46 27.54
C THR A 446 10.71 -39.05 26.43
N GLU A 447 9.98 -38.24 25.68
CA GLU A 447 9.01 -38.74 24.70
C GLU A 447 8.99 -37.95 23.38
N VAL A 448 8.50 -38.62 22.35
CA VAL A 448 8.15 -38.04 21.04
C VAL A 448 6.66 -38.27 20.82
N LYS A 449 5.90 -37.19 20.71
CA LYS A 449 4.47 -37.22 20.48
C LYS A 449 4.15 -36.72 19.08
N LEU A 450 3.36 -37.48 18.33
CA LEU A 450 2.78 -37.03 17.07
C LEU A 450 1.26 -37.02 17.17
N THR A 451 0.67 -35.91 16.74
CA THR A 451 -0.78 -35.74 16.61
C THR A 451 -1.12 -35.37 15.17
N GLY A 452 -2.27 -35.83 14.64
CA GLY A 452 -2.68 -35.42 13.29
C GLY A 452 -3.61 -36.37 12.53
N THR A 453 -3.75 -36.10 11.24
CA THR A 453 -4.62 -36.82 10.30
C THR A 453 -3.82 -37.75 9.39
N THR A 454 -4.39 -38.92 9.11
CA THR A 454 -3.90 -39.84 8.07
C THR A 454 -5.00 -40.16 7.07
N PRO A 455 -4.66 -40.39 5.79
CA PRO A 455 -5.64 -40.70 4.76
C PRO A 455 -6.17 -42.14 4.84
N SER A 456 -5.45 -43.06 5.49
CA SER A 456 -5.87 -44.45 5.65
C SER A 456 -5.22 -45.13 6.85
N ASP A 457 -5.86 -46.20 7.34
CA ASP A 457 -5.32 -47.05 8.40
C ASP A 457 -3.97 -47.69 8.01
N GLU A 458 -3.75 -47.97 6.72
CA GLU A 458 -2.48 -48.51 6.21
C GLU A 458 -1.32 -47.51 6.37
N VAL A 459 -1.58 -46.21 6.15
CA VAL A 459 -0.60 -45.15 6.39
C VAL A 459 -0.32 -45.02 7.89
N GLN A 460 -1.34 -45.17 8.73
CA GLN A 460 -1.17 -45.17 10.18
C GLN A 460 -0.30 -46.34 10.67
N ASP A 461 -0.47 -47.53 10.11
CA ASP A 461 0.38 -48.69 10.42
C ASP A 461 1.83 -48.48 9.95
N ARG A 462 2.01 -47.95 8.74
CA ARG A 462 3.34 -47.57 8.23
C ARG A 462 4.03 -46.52 9.12
N LEU A 463 3.28 -45.55 9.64
CA LEU A 463 3.78 -44.54 10.58
C LEU A 463 4.31 -45.19 11.86
N ARG A 464 3.57 -46.17 12.43
CA ARG A 464 4.02 -46.91 13.61
C ARG A 464 5.31 -47.66 13.35
N ASP A 465 5.41 -48.33 12.19
CA ASP A 465 6.60 -49.10 11.81
C ASP A 465 7.83 -48.21 11.62
N VAL A 466 7.68 -47.09 10.91
CA VAL A 466 8.77 -46.12 10.69
C VAL A 466 9.27 -45.55 12.03
N LEU A 467 8.37 -45.16 12.92
CA LEU A 467 8.76 -44.62 14.21
C LEU A 467 9.41 -45.68 15.11
N ALA A 468 8.92 -46.93 15.08
CA ALA A 468 9.53 -48.03 15.83
C ALA A 468 10.95 -48.36 15.33
N GLU A 469 11.19 -48.28 14.02
CA GLU A 469 12.53 -48.50 13.43
C GLU A 469 13.48 -47.34 13.72
N ARG A 470 13.01 -46.09 13.60
CA ARG A 470 13.86 -44.90 13.78
C ARG A 470 14.08 -44.54 15.25
N LEU A 471 13.16 -44.88 16.14
CA LEU A 471 13.16 -44.49 17.55
C LEU A 471 13.01 -45.70 18.49
N PRO A 472 13.89 -46.73 18.42
CA PRO A 472 13.71 -47.98 19.17
C PRO A 472 13.78 -47.81 20.71
N ASP A 473 14.53 -46.81 21.18
CA ASP A 473 14.79 -46.56 22.60
C ASP A 473 14.09 -45.28 23.12
N THR A 474 13.10 -44.75 22.41
CA THR A 474 12.36 -43.53 22.81
C THR A 474 10.87 -43.84 22.98
N ALA A 475 10.24 -43.29 24.02
CA ALA A 475 8.79 -43.40 24.18
C ALA A 475 8.09 -42.59 23.09
N VAL A 476 7.23 -43.25 22.30
CA VAL A 476 6.46 -42.59 21.23
C VAL A 476 4.98 -42.60 21.59
N ALA A 477 4.35 -41.43 21.59
CA ALA A 477 2.91 -41.24 21.77
C ALA A 477 2.26 -40.84 20.45
N LEU A 478 1.26 -41.59 19.99
CA LEU A 478 0.55 -41.31 18.73
C LEU A 478 -0.92 -41.00 19.01
N ASP A 479 -1.35 -39.80 18.65
CA ASP A 479 -2.75 -39.36 18.68
C ASP A 479 -3.19 -38.98 17.26
N VAL A 480 -3.38 -40.01 16.44
CA VAL A 480 -3.60 -39.87 15.00
C VAL A 480 -4.95 -40.48 14.64
N TRP A 481 -5.74 -39.76 13.85
CA TRP A 481 -7.04 -40.23 13.35
C TRP A 481 -7.04 -40.38 11.83
N THR A 482 -7.88 -41.30 11.34
CA THR A 482 -8.05 -41.56 9.91
C THR A 482 -9.19 -40.70 9.37
N ASP A 483 -8.94 -40.01 8.26
CA ASP A 483 -9.96 -39.26 7.52
C ASP A 483 -10.04 -39.80 6.08
N GLU A 484 -11.12 -40.54 5.80
CA GLU A 484 -11.36 -41.19 4.51
C GLU A 484 -11.68 -40.19 3.38
N GLN A 485 -12.06 -38.95 3.67
CA GLN A 485 -12.37 -37.95 2.64
C GLN A 485 -11.10 -37.48 1.91
N LEU A 486 -9.96 -37.50 2.60
CA LEU A 486 -8.66 -37.12 2.07
C LEU A 486 -8.20 -38.00 0.90
N LEU A 487 -8.60 -39.29 0.90
CA LEU A 487 -8.35 -40.21 -0.21
C LEU A 487 -9.14 -39.85 -1.47
N VAL A 488 -10.35 -39.30 -1.31
CA VAL A 488 -11.22 -38.95 -2.45
C VAL A 488 -10.66 -37.72 -3.18
N ASP A 489 -10.22 -36.72 -2.42
CA ASP A 489 -9.69 -35.47 -2.98
C ASP A 489 -8.35 -35.69 -3.71
N GLN A 490 -7.46 -36.53 -3.18
CA GLN A 490 -6.19 -36.87 -3.85
C GLN A 490 -6.37 -37.66 -5.15
N VAL A 491 -7.43 -38.47 -5.25
CA VAL A 491 -7.72 -39.28 -6.45
C VAL A 491 -8.37 -38.43 -7.55
N LEU A 492 -8.95 -37.27 -7.22
CA LEU A 492 -9.62 -36.39 -8.17
C LEU A 492 -8.73 -35.30 -8.79
N ALA A 493 -7.52 -35.08 -8.28
CA ALA A 493 -6.58 -34.12 -8.88
C ALA A 493 -6.00 -34.66 -10.21
N VAL A 494 -6.52 -34.17 -11.34
CA VAL A 494 -5.95 -34.48 -12.67
C VAL A 494 -4.59 -33.77 -12.79
N PRO A 495 -3.51 -34.46 -13.20
CA PRO A 495 -2.22 -33.81 -13.44
C PRO A 495 -2.33 -32.61 -14.38
N ALA A 496 -1.67 -31.49 -14.03
CA ALA A 496 -1.78 -30.22 -14.75
C ALA A 496 -1.46 -30.33 -16.25
N VAL A 497 -0.51 -31.20 -16.62
CA VAL A 497 -0.15 -31.48 -18.03
C VAL A 497 -1.33 -32.05 -18.82
N LEU A 498 -2.10 -32.99 -18.24
CA LEU A 498 -3.28 -33.56 -18.90
C LEU A 498 -4.41 -32.54 -19.00
N CYS A 499 -4.50 -31.60 -18.05
CA CYS A 499 -5.43 -30.48 -18.11
C CYS A 499 -5.09 -29.53 -19.26
N ALA A 500 -3.81 -29.19 -19.43
CA ALA A 500 -3.33 -28.36 -20.55
C ALA A 500 -3.74 -28.97 -21.90
N GLU A 501 -3.46 -30.26 -22.10
CA GLU A 501 -3.82 -30.98 -23.34
C GLU A 501 -5.34 -30.94 -23.60
N ARG A 502 -6.17 -31.12 -22.56
CA ARG A 502 -7.63 -31.06 -22.69
C ARG A 502 -8.11 -29.66 -23.07
N LEU A 503 -7.51 -28.61 -22.52
CA LEU A 503 -7.84 -27.21 -22.86
C LEU A 503 -7.47 -26.91 -24.32
N THR A 504 -6.27 -27.31 -24.75
CA THR A 504 -5.82 -27.17 -26.14
C THR A 504 -6.77 -27.88 -27.12
N LEU A 505 -7.16 -29.12 -26.83
CA LEU A 505 -8.08 -29.88 -27.69
C LEU A 505 -9.46 -29.22 -27.83
N VAL A 506 -9.96 -28.56 -26.78
CA VAL A 506 -11.24 -27.82 -26.86
C VAL A 506 -11.09 -26.60 -27.78
N LEU A 507 -9.97 -25.88 -27.68
CA LEU A 507 -9.73 -24.65 -28.45
C LEU A 507 -9.34 -24.93 -29.92
N GLU A 508 -8.70 -26.06 -30.20
CA GLU A 508 -8.47 -26.53 -31.57
C GLU A 508 -9.77 -26.94 -32.27
N ALA A 509 -10.71 -27.52 -31.53
CA ALA A 509 -12.01 -27.92 -32.07
C ALA A 509 -12.94 -26.71 -32.33
N ALA A 510 -12.87 -25.68 -31.49
CA ALA A 510 -13.64 -24.45 -31.65
C ALA A 510 -12.95 -23.27 -30.95
N GLN A 511 -12.67 -22.20 -31.70
CA GLN A 511 -12.06 -20.99 -31.17
C GLN A 511 -13.09 -20.07 -30.49
N ILE A 512 -12.63 -19.30 -29.49
CA ILE A 512 -13.42 -18.23 -28.87
C ILE A 512 -13.45 -17.04 -29.84
N SER A 513 -14.64 -16.68 -30.31
CA SER A 513 -14.85 -15.59 -31.26
C SER A 513 -15.23 -14.29 -30.56
N PHE A 514 -14.80 -13.18 -31.16
CA PHE A 514 -15.10 -11.82 -30.73
C PHE A 514 -15.67 -11.02 -31.91
N PRO A 515 -16.74 -10.22 -31.73
CA PRO A 515 -17.22 -9.34 -32.78
C PRO A 515 -16.14 -8.33 -33.24
N PRO A 516 -16.20 -7.83 -34.49
CA PRO A 516 -15.19 -6.90 -35.02
C PRO A 516 -15.07 -5.63 -34.18
N GLY A 517 -13.87 -5.35 -33.66
CA GLY A 517 -13.61 -4.17 -32.82
C GLY A 517 -14.13 -4.27 -31.38
N GLU A 518 -14.68 -5.42 -30.99
CA GLU A 518 -15.17 -5.66 -29.64
C GLU A 518 -14.26 -6.62 -28.86
N THR A 519 -14.32 -6.49 -27.54
CA THR A 519 -13.62 -7.32 -26.55
C THR A 519 -14.58 -8.28 -25.83
N SER A 520 -15.89 -8.14 -26.07
CA SER A 520 -16.93 -9.04 -25.58
C SER A 520 -16.86 -10.40 -26.29
N ILE A 521 -16.98 -11.48 -25.52
CA ILE A 521 -17.04 -12.83 -26.08
C ILE A 521 -18.38 -13.00 -26.80
N ASP A 522 -18.35 -13.51 -28.04
CA ASP A 522 -19.55 -13.80 -28.80
C ASP A 522 -20.41 -14.86 -28.08
N GLU A 523 -21.73 -14.67 -28.06
CA GLU A 523 -22.66 -15.59 -27.38
C GLU A 523 -22.53 -17.05 -27.87
N THR A 524 -22.15 -17.25 -29.14
CA THR A 524 -21.92 -18.59 -29.71
C THR A 524 -20.70 -19.30 -29.13
N SER A 525 -19.78 -18.55 -28.51
CA SER A 525 -18.55 -19.07 -27.88
C SER A 525 -18.73 -19.39 -26.39
N LEU A 526 -19.84 -18.97 -25.75
CA LEU A 526 -20.09 -19.25 -24.34
C LEU A 526 -20.09 -20.74 -23.97
N PRO A 527 -20.64 -21.67 -24.78
CA PRO A 527 -20.55 -23.11 -24.50
C PRO A 527 -19.11 -23.64 -24.51
N ILE A 528 -18.20 -22.99 -25.25
CA ILE A 528 -16.77 -23.35 -25.26
C ILE A 528 -16.17 -22.93 -23.91
N VAL A 529 -16.45 -21.70 -23.46
CA VAL A 529 -16.01 -21.19 -22.15
C VAL A 529 -16.55 -22.05 -21.00
N ASP A 530 -17.81 -22.50 -21.06
CA ASP A 530 -18.38 -23.42 -20.06
C ASP A 530 -17.59 -24.74 -19.96
N ARG A 531 -17.14 -25.26 -21.11
CA ARG A 531 -16.35 -26.48 -21.18
C ARG A 531 -14.93 -26.29 -20.66
N LEU A 532 -14.31 -25.15 -20.94
CA LEU A 532 -13.02 -24.78 -20.38
C LEU A 532 -13.11 -24.64 -18.85
N ALA A 533 -14.15 -23.99 -18.34
CA ALA A 533 -14.39 -23.87 -16.91
C ALA A 533 -14.53 -25.23 -16.21
N THR A 534 -15.26 -26.16 -16.82
CA THR A 534 -15.40 -27.53 -16.29
C THR A 534 -14.05 -28.23 -16.18
N ILE A 535 -13.18 -28.09 -17.19
CA ILE A 535 -11.85 -28.70 -17.17
C ILE A 535 -11.00 -28.05 -16.06
N LEU A 536 -10.99 -26.71 -15.97
CA LEU A 536 -10.19 -25.99 -14.97
C LEU A 536 -10.62 -26.31 -13.52
N GLN A 537 -11.91 -26.55 -13.27
CA GLN A 537 -12.42 -26.97 -11.96
C GLN A 537 -11.97 -28.38 -11.55
N GLU A 538 -11.64 -29.25 -12.50
CA GLU A 538 -11.09 -30.59 -12.25
C GLU A 538 -9.56 -30.58 -12.00
N CYS A 539 -8.94 -29.39 -12.05
CA CYS A 539 -7.49 -29.21 -12.00
C CYS A 539 -7.10 -28.17 -10.93
N PRO A 540 -7.42 -28.41 -9.65
CA PRO A 540 -7.14 -27.46 -8.58
C PRO A 540 -5.62 -27.21 -8.43
N GLY A 541 -5.23 -25.94 -8.31
CA GLY A 541 -3.84 -25.51 -8.09
C GLY A 541 -2.94 -25.45 -9.33
N ALA A 542 -3.41 -25.84 -10.51
CA ALA A 542 -2.64 -25.74 -11.75
C ALA A 542 -2.58 -24.29 -12.27
N ARG A 543 -1.38 -23.80 -12.60
CA ARG A 543 -1.15 -22.44 -13.11
C ARG A 543 -1.22 -22.38 -14.63
N PHE A 544 -2.09 -21.54 -15.17
CA PHE A 544 -2.22 -21.38 -16.62
C PHE A 544 -2.14 -19.90 -17.05
N GLU A 545 -1.52 -19.66 -18.20
CA GLU A 545 -1.58 -18.39 -18.90
C GLU A 545 -2.63 -18.47 -20.03
N ILE A 546 -3.46 -17.44 -20.13
CA ILE A 546 -4.46 -17.19 -21.17
C ILE A 546 -3.84 -16.20 -22.15
N GLY A 547 -3.31 -16.72 -23.25
CA GLY A 547 -2.68 -15.94 -24.32
C GLY A 547 -3.69 -15.45 -25.35
N GLY A 548 -3.81 -14.13 -25.52
CA GLY A 548 -4.59 -13.50 -26.57
C GLY A 548 -3.73 -13.14 -27.78
N HIS A 549 -4.17 -13.49 -29.00
CA HIS A 549 -3.46 -13.19 -30.24
C HIS A 549 -4.38 -12.51 -31.28
N THR A 550 -3.80 -11.66 -32.12
CA THR A 550 -4.48 -10.98 -33.24
C THR A 550 -3.81 -11.33 -34.57
N ASP A 551 -4.45 -10.95 -35.68
CA ASP A 551 -3.82 -10.98 -37.00
C ASP A 551 -2.97 -9.71 -37.24
N SER A 552 -2.30 -9.65 -38.39
CA SER A 552 -1.41 -8.53 -38.75
C SER A 552 -2.12 -7.27 -39.28
N GLN A 553 -3.45 -7.13 -39.10
CA GLN A 553 -4.19 -5.96 -39.57
C GLN A 553 -4.33 -4.96 -38.42
N GLY A 554 -3.91 -3.72 -38.64
CA GLY A 554 -3.99 -2.65 -37.63
C GLY A 554 -2.62 -2.09 -37.28
N SER A 555 -2.56 -1.28 -36.21
CA SER A 555 -1.29 -0.87 -35.61
C SER A 555 -0.87 -1.89 -34.57
N GLU A 556 0.44 -2.13 -34.45
CA GLU A 556 1.02 -3.03 -33.44
C GLU A 556 0.52 -2.72 -32.02
N SER A 557 0.50 -1.43 -31.65
CA SER A 557 -0.01 -0.96 -30.36
C SER A 557 -1.51 -1.24 -30.15
N GLY A 558 -2.31 -1.14 -31.21
CA GLY A 558 -3.74 -1.44 -31.17
C GLY A 558 -4.01 -2.93 -31.05
N ASN A 559 -3.23 -3.74 -31.78
CA ASN A 559 -3.28 -5.20 -31.73
C ASN A 559 -2.85 -5.73 -30.37
N MET A 560 -1.81 -5.16 -29.77
CA MET A 560 -1.39 -5.49 -28.40
C MET A 560 -2.52 -5.22 -27.39
N ALA A 561 -3.08 -4.00 -27.38
CA ALA A 561 -4.17 -3.64 -26.47
C ALA A 561 -5.43 -4.51 -26.66
N LEU A 562 -5.79 -4.80 -27.92
CA LEU A 562 -6.94 -5.64 -28.24
C LEU A 562 -6.74 -7.08 -27.78
N SER A 563 -5.56 -7.63 -27.98
CA SER A 563 -5.23 -9.00 -27.58
C SER A 563 -5.28 -9.18 -26.06
N GLN A 564 -4.75 -8.21 -25.29
CA GLN A 564 -4.81 -8.22 -23.83
C GLN A 564 -6.25 -8.16 -23.34
N ALA A 565 -7.04 -7.20 -23.85
CA ALA A 565 -8.42 -7.03 -23.42
C ALA A 565 -9.31 -8.27 -23.71
N ARG A 566 -8.98 -9.04 -24.76
CA ARG A 566 -9.66 -10.30 -25.05
C ARG A 566 -9.26 -11.42 -24.10
N ALA A 567 -7.98 -11.53 -23.74
CA ALA A 567 -7.52 -12.47 -22.73
C ALA A 567 -8.18 -12.17 -21.37
N ASP A 568 -8.25 -10.89 -20.99
CA ASP A 568 -8.92 -10.43 -19.76
C ASP A 568 -10.42 -10.76 -19.77
N ALA A 569 -11.09 -10.63 -20.92
CA ALA A 569 -12.50 -10.98 -21.06
C ALA A 569 -12.75 -12.49 -20.86
N VAL A 570 -11.84 -13.35 -21.33
CA VAL A 570 -11.92 -14.80 -21.08
C VAL A 570 -11.69 -15.11 -19.61
N LEU A 571 -10.70 -14.48 -18.98
CA LEU A 571 -10.44 -14.63 -17.55
C LEU A 571 -11.67 -14.24 -16.71
N ALA A 572 -12.28 -13.09 -17.00
CA ALA A 572 -13.51 -12.63 -16.34
C ALA A 572 -14.67 -13.61 -16.55
N ALA A 573 -14.84 -14.14 -17.77
CA ALA A 573 -15.90 -15.10 -18.06
C ALA A 573 -15.71 -16.44 -17.33
N LEU A 574 -14.47 -16.86 -17.06
CA LEU A 574 -14.15 -18.03 -16.24
C LEU A 574 -14.40 -17.78 -14.75
N LEU A 575 -14.07 -16.58 -14.26
CA LEU A 575 -14.39 -16.16 -12.89
C LEU A 575 -15.90 -16.23 -12.62
N GLU A 576 -16.71 -15.72 -13.54
CA GLU A 576 -18.18 -15.79 -13.45
C GLU A 576 -18.73 -17.22 -13.38
N ARG A 577 -17.96 -18.21 -13.88
CA ARG A 577 -18.30 -19.64 -13.85
C ARG A 577 -17.77 -20.37 -12.62
N GLY A 578 -17.16 -19.64 -11.68
CA GLY A 578 -16.64 -20.20 -10.43
C GLY A 578 -15.33 -20.96 -10.61
N VAL A 579 -14.52 -20.61 -11.60
CA VAL A 579 -13.13 -21.08 -11.68
C VAL A 579 -12.29 -20.23 -10.72
N ASP A 580 -11.40 -20.87 -9.96
CA ASP A 580 -10.42 -20.14 -9.15
C ASP A 580 -9.39 -19.48 -10.09
N THR A 581 -9.48 -18.16 -10.23
CA THR A 581 -8.62 -17.39 -11.12
C THR A 581 -7.31 -16.96 -10.46
N VAL A 582 -7.06 -17.31 -9.19
CA VAL A 582 -5.80 -16.96 -8.50
C VAL A 582 -4.59 -17.56 -9.21
N PHE A 583 -4.76 -18.70 -9.89
CA PHE A 583 -3.72 -19.39 -10.65
C PHE A 583 -3.80 -19.15 -12.18
N LEU A 584 -4.60 -18.18 -12.62
CA LEU A 584 -4.78 -17.87 -14.04
C LEU A 584 -4.27 -16.45 -14.36
N TYR A 585 -3.46 -16.33 -15.42
CA TYR A 585 -2.89 -15.05 -15.85
C TYR A 585 -3.33 -14.74 -17.28
N ALA A 586 -3.76 -13.51 -17.57
CA ALA A 586 -4.14 -13.10 -18.92
C ALA A 586 -3.03 -12.26 -19.57
N ARG A 587 -2.61 -12.61 -20.78
CA ARG A 587 -1.56 -11.90 -21.52
C ARG A 587 -1.91 -11.71 -22.98
N GLY A 588 -1.76 -10.47 -23.46
CA GLY A 588 -1.85 -10.12 -24.87
C GLY A 588 -0.50 -10.23 -25.58
N TYR A 589 -0.49 -10.86 -26.76
CA TYR A 589 0.68 -10.98 -27.63
C TYR A 589 0.56 -10.15 -28.92
N GLY A 590 -0.59 -9.54 -29.16
CA GLY A 590 -0.90 -8.86 -30.43
C GLY A 590 -0.65 -9.78 -31.62
N GLU A 591 0.05 -9.27 -32.62
CA GLU A 591 0.41 -9.99 -33.85
C GLU A 591 1.79 -10.65 -33.83
N SER A 592 2.50 -10.60 -32.69
CA SER A 592 3.91 -11.00 -32.58
C SER A 592 4.15 -12.51 -32.69
N GLU A 593 3.12 -13.33 -32.43
CA GLU A 593 3.20 -14.81 -32.45
C GLU A 593 2.18 -15.44 -33.42
N PRO A 594 2.39 -15.30 -34.75
CA PRO A 594 1.52 -15.89 -35.76
C PRO A 594 1.78 -17.40 -35.88
N ILE A 595 0.71 -18.19 -35.95
CA ILE A 595 0.77 -19.64 -36.21
C ILE A 595 0.47 -19.99 -37.67
N ALA A 596 -0.01 -19.01 -38.44
CA ALA A 596 -0.34 -19.16 -39.85
C ALA A 596 -0.03 -17.89 -40.66
N ASP A 597 -0.02 -18.03 -41.99
CA ASP A 597 0.29 -16.95 -42.90
C ASP A 597 -0.77 -15.83 -42.89
N ASN A 598 -0.38 -14.63 -42.44
CA ASN A 598 -1.23 -13.44 -42.43
C ASN A 598 -1.62 -12.94 -43.84
N GLY A 599 -0.98 -13.45 -44.90
CA GLY A 599 -1.34 -13.16 -46.29
C GLY A 599 -2.71 -13.69 -46.71
N THR A 600 -3.23 -14.72 -46.03
CA THR A 600 -4.52 -15.37 -46.35
C THR A 600 -5.58 -15.05 -45.29
N GLU A 601 -6.86 -15.02 -45.67
CA GLU A 601 -7.93 -14.81 -44.66
C GLU A 601 -8.02 -15.99 -43.69
N GLU A 602 -7.82 -17.20 -44.21
CA GLU A 602 -7.77 -18.43 -43.43
C GLU A 602 -6.63 -18.38 -42.39
N GLY A 603 -5.44 -17.90 -42.78
CA GLY A 603 -4.32 -17.75 -41.85
C GLY A 603 -4.54 -16.66 -40.81
N ARG A 604 -5.12 -15.52 -41.19
CA ARG A 604 -5.52 -14.48 -40.23
C ARG A 604 -6.54 -14.98 -39.22
N ALA A 605 -7.53 -15.77 -39.66
CA ALA A 605 -8.51 -16.37 -38.78
C ALA A 605 -7.90 -17.35 -37.76
N MET A 606 -6.83 -18.06 -38.12
CA MET A 606 -6.08 -18.91 -37.17
C MET A 606 -5.21 -18.09 -36.21
N ASN A 607 -4.72 -16.92 -36.62
CA ASN A 607 -3.92 -16.06 -35.75
C ASN A 607 -4.77 -15.33 -34.70
N ARG A 608 -6.05 -15.03 -34.99
CA ARG A 608 -7.02 -14.47 -34.04
C ARG A 608 -7.54 -15.53 -33.05
N ARG A 609 -6.72 -15.93 -32.09
CA ARG A 609 -7.00 -17.06 -31.17
C ARG A 609 -6.79 -16.70 -29.70
N ILE A 610 -7.36 -17.56 -28.84
CA ILE A 610 -7.03 -17.65 -27.42
C ILE A 610 -6.30 -18.98 -27.21
N ALA A 611 -5.20 -18.96 -26.47
CA ALA A 611 -4.42 -20.14 -26.11
C ALA A 611 -4.32 -20.27 -24.60
N PHE A 612 -4.19 -21.50 -24.11
CA PHE A 612 -3.84 -21.80 -22.72
C PHE A 612 -2.48 -22.48 -22.73
N SER A 613 -1.54 -21.96 -21.94
CA SER A 613 -0.23 -22.57 -21.71
C SER A 613 -0.08 -22.84 -20.22
N LEU A 614 0.53 -23.98 -19.89
CA LEU A 614 0.89 -24.28 -18.51
C LEU A 614 2.07 -23.38 -18.12
N VAL A 615 1.94 -22.68 -16.99
CA VAL A 615 3.04 -21.89 -16.42
C VAL A 615 3.75 -22.78 -15.41
N PRO A 616 4.99 -23.24 -15.66
CA PRO A 616 5.75 -23.96 -14.67
C PRO A 616 5.95 -23.06 -13.45
N GLY A 617 5.77 -23.61 -12.25
CA GLY A 617 6.13 -22.91 -11.02
C GLY A 617 7.62 -22.56 -11.06
N GLU A 618 8.00 -21.46 -10.41
CA GLU A 618 9.41 -21.02 -10.32
C GLU A 618 10.33 -22.10 -9.69
N ASP A 619 9.74 -23.13 -9.08
CA ASP A 619 10.42 -24.32 -8.53
C ASP A 619 10.70 -25.47 -9.53
N GLU A 620 10.14 -25.46 -10.74
CA GLU A 620 10.28 -26.59 -11.69
C GLU A 620 11.32 -26.35 -12.80
N VAL A 621 11.84 -25.13 -12.95
CA VAL A 621 12.74 -24.78 -14.08
C VAL A 621 14.19 -25.27 -13.87
N GLU A 622 14.59 -25.64 -12.65
CA GLU A 622 15.93 -26.20 -12.41
C GLU A 622 16.01 -27.73 -12.53
N ALA A 623 14.89 -28.47 -12.52
CA ALA A 623 14.92 -29.94 -12.55
C ALA A 623 15.02 -30.55 -13.97
N ASP A 624 14.54 -29.86 -15.01
CA ASP A 624 14.51 -30.40 -16.37
C ASP A 624 15.70 -29.98 -17.26
N THR A 625 16.55 -29.06 -16.78
CA THR A 625 17.75 -28.63 -17.53
C THR A 625 18.93 -29.60 -17.36
N GLU A 626 18.99 -30.38 -16.26
CA GLU A 626 20.06 -31.38 -16.07
C GLU A 626 19.73 -32.77 -16.64
N ALA A 627 18.46 -33.06 -16.96
CA ALA A 627 18.04 -34.36 -17.51
C ALA A 627 18.13 -34.44 -19.05
N GLY A 628 18.24 -33.31 -19.74
CA GLY A 628 18.36 -33.23 -21.20
C GLY A 628 19.80 -33.30 -21.74
N GLU A 629 20.82 -33.06 -20.90
CA GLU A 629 22.22 -32.85 -21.35
C GLU A 629 23.14 -34.07 -21.18
N ILE A 630 22.59 -35.29 -20.96
CA ILE A 630 23.39 -36.53 -20.81
C ILE A 630 23.25 -37.48 -22.01
N LEU A 631 22.57 -37.12 -23.10
CA LEU A 631 22.36 -38.05 -24.23
C LEU A 631 22.72 -37.56 -25.64
N GLN A 632 23.40 -36.43 -25.82
CA GLN A 632 23.98 -36.07 -27.13
C GLN A 632 25.33 -35.36 -27.01
N ALA A 633 26.36 -36.13 -26.68
CA ALA A 633 27.75 -35.73 -26.90
C ALA A 633 28.50 -36.87 -27.61
N GLU A 634 28.28 -36.99 -28.92
CA GLU A 634 29.14 -37.67 -29.89
C GLU A 634 28.70 -37.23 -31.30
N ASP A 635 29.26 -36.14 -31.82
CA ASP A 635 30.08 -36.10 -33.06
C ASP A 635 30.18 -34.68 -33.68
N GLU A 636 31.43 -34.24 -33.84
CA GLU A 636 32.03 -33.34 -34.84
C GLU A 636 31.47 -31.93 -35.24
N THR A 637 32.26 -30.91 -34.83
CA THR A 637 32.94 -29.85 -35.63
C THR A 637 32.22 -28.68 -36.35
N GLN A 638 32.68 -27.48 -35.96
CA GLN A 638 33.13 -26.29 -36.74
C GLN A 638 32.19 -25.18 -37.27
N GLU A 639 32.71 -23.95 -37.05
CA GLU A 639 32.50 -22.63 -37.70
C GLU A 639 31.25 -21.83 -37.29
N ASP A 640 31.41 -20.79 -36.46
CA ASP A 640 31.75 -19.39 -36.78
C ASP A 640 30.58 -18.62 -37.43
N THR A 641 29.96 -17.73 -36.64
CA THR A 641 29.81 -16.29 -36.94
C THR A 641 28.98 -15.63 -35.84
N GLY A 642 29.47 -14.50 -35.32
CA GLY A 642 28.81 -13.73 -34.27
C GLY A 642 27.61 -12.93 -34.74
N ILE A 643 26.87 -12.37 -33.79
CA ILE A 643 26.22 -11.06 -33.82
C ILE A 643 25.84 -10.66 -32.38
N GLU A 644 26.02 -9.37 -32.12
CA GLU A 644 25.81 -8.61 -30.89
C GLU A 644 24.38 -8.72 -30.32
N THR A 645 24.27 -8.81 -28.99
CA THR A 645 23.03 -8.50 -28.26
C THR A 645 23.19 -7.20 -27.48
N SER A 646 22.69 -6.11 -28.06
CA SER A 646 22.41 -4.86 -27.35
C SER A 646 21.17 -5.05 -26.47
N ARG A 647 21.36 -5.03 -25.16
CA ARG A 647 20.30 -4.98 -24.16
C ARG A 647 19.73 -3.56 -24.12
N GLY A 648 18.61 -3.35 -24.83
CA GLY A 648 17.82 -2.12 -24.81
C GLY A 648 16.71 -2.24 -23.79
N GLU A 649 16.89 -1.56 -22.67
CA GLU A 649 15.89 -1.34 -21.63
C GLU A 649 14.74 -0.50 -22.21
N SER A 650 13.50 -0.97 -22.09
CA SER A 650 12.29 -0.18 -22.33
C SER A 650 11.52 0.04 -21.02
N PRO A 651 10.94 1.23 -20.83
CA PRO A 651 10.41 1.66 -19.54
C PRO A 651 9.03 1.07 -19.24
N THR A 652 8.83 0.68 -17.99
CA THR A 652 7.52 0.36 -17.40
C THR A 652 6.59 1.57 -17.48
N VAL A 653 5.56 1.49 -18.32
CA VAL A 653 4.44 2.43 -18.34
C VAL A 653 3.34 1.86 -17.44
N ILE A 654 3.09 2.50 -16.30
CA ILE A 654 1.93 2.23 -15.46
C ILE A 654 0.71 2.89 -16.14
N VAL A 655 -0.21 2.08 -16.65
CA VAL A 655 -1.51 2.53 -17.17
C VAL A 655 -2.57 2.21 -16.12
N VAL A 656 -3.17 3.25 -15.54
CA VAL A 656 -4.37 3.15 -14.70
C VAL A 656 -5.61 3.30 -15.60
N PRO A 657 -6.57 2.37 -15.60
CA PRO A 657 -7.78 2.49 -16.41
C PRO A 657 -8.74 3.56 -15.86
N ALA A 658 -9.43 4.25 -16.76
CA ALA A 658 -10.38 5.32 -16.44
C ALA A 658 -11.66 4.77 -15.79
N GLY A 659 -11.96 5.22 -14.57
CA GLY A 659 -13.16 4.87 -13.81
C GLY A 659 -12.94 4.53 -12.34
N THR A 660 -11.69 4.54 -11.86
CA THR A 660 -11.35 4.17 -10.48
C THR A 660 -11.38 5.39 -9.55
N ASP A 661 -12.18 5.30 -8.49
CA ASP A 661 -12.11 6.19 -7.33
C ASP A 661 -10.77 5.95 -6.61
N PRO A 662 -9.95 6.97 -6.32
CA PRO A 662 -8.67 6.80 -5.61
C PRO A 662 -8.79 6.26 -4.17
N ALA A 663 -10.01 5.97 -3.69
CA ALA A 663 -10.23 5.30 -2.41
C ALA A 663 -10.27 3.75 -2.47
N THR A 664 -10.17 3.11 -3.65
CA THR A 664 -10.38 1.64 -3.76
C THR A 664 -9.15 0.81 -4.12
N VAL A 665 -7.93 1.34 -4.02
CA VAL A 665 -6.69 0.54 -4.17
C VAL A 665 -5.80 0.71 -2.95
N LEU A 666 -6.14 -0.02 -1.88
CA LEU A 666 -5.27 -0.83 -1.01
C LEU A 666 -6.14 -1.41 0.13
N PRO A 667 -5.80 -2.61 0.65
CA PRO A 667 -6.76 -3.51 1.28
C PRO A 667 -7.11 -3.09 2.71
N GLU A 668 -8.41 -2.93 2.99
CA GLU A 668 -8.93 -3.15 4.34
C GLU A 668 -8.97 -4.65 4.60
N ALA A 669 -8.20 -5.08 5.59
CA ALA A 669 -8.36 -6.36 6.26
C ALA A 669 -9.79 -6.48 6.79
N GLN A 670 -10.49 -7.55 6.42
CA GLN A 670 -11.67 -7.99 7.17
C GLN A 670 -11.33 -9.23 7.97
N ASP A 671 -11.53 -9.06 9.26
CA ASP A 671 -11.52 -10.06 10.31
C ASP A 671 -12.44 -11.24 10.00
N ALA A 672 -11.89 -12.45 10.16
CA ALA A 672 -12.68 -13.65 10.39
C ALA A 672 -13.11 -13.69 11.86
N ALA A 673 -14.41 -13.56 12.09
CA ALA A 673 -15.03 -13.94 13.35
C ALA A 673 -15.37 -15.43 13.36
N GLY A 674 -15.07 -16.12 14.46
CA GLY A 674 -15.76 -17.35 14.91
C GLY A 674 -16.04 -17.19 16.41
N ASN A 675 -17.22 -16.71 16.82
CA ASN A 675 -18.49 -17.43 17.02
C ASN A 675 -18.52 -18.29 18.30
N ASP A 676 -19.39 -17.94 19.26
CA ASP A 676 -20.54 -18.80 19.60
C ASP A 676 -21.57 -18.17 20.56
N ALA A 677 -22.82 -18.14 20.08
CA ALA A 677 -24.10 -18.53 20.69
C ALA A 677 -24.44 -18.15 22.16
N ALA A 678 -25.53 -17.40 22.36
CA ALA A 678 -26.88 -17.99 22.53
C ALA A 678 -27.93 -17.03 23.15
N ALA A 679 -29.15 -17.16 22.61
CA ALA A 679 -30.47 -16.93 23.23
C ALA A 679 -31.07 -15.50 23.27
N SER A 680 -31.74 -15.14 22.18
CA SER A 680 -32.92 -14.27 22.17
C SER A 680 -34.19 -15.07 22.47
N VAL A 681 -35.07 -14.57 23.35
CA VAL A 681 -36.48 -14.97 23.40
C VAL A 681 -37.38 -13.74 23.37
N ALA A 682 -38.13 -13.64 22.28
CA ALA A 682 -39.40 -12.96 22.00
C ALA A 682 -39.94 -11.86 22.93
N ALA A 683 -40.35 -10.74 22.31
CA ALA A 683 -41.48 -9.94 22.80
C ALA A 683 -42.38 -9.52 21.62
N SER A 684 -43.68 -9.72 21.80
CA SER A 684 -44.76 -9.30 20.90
C SER A 684 -45.83 -8.55 21.72
N ASP A 685 -46.39 -7.50 21.11
CA ASP A 685 -47.73 -6.90 21.29
C ASP A 685 -48.32 -6.55 22.68
N GLU A 686 -48.48 -5.23 22.89
CA GLU A 686 -49.73 -4.48 23.17
C GLU A 686 -50.54 -4.74 24.51
N PRO A 687 -51.57 -3.91 24.89
CA PRO A 687 -51.48 -2.99 26.04
C PRO A 687 -52.56 -3.12 27.16
N ALA A 688 -52.47 -2.22 28.17
CA ALA A 688 -53.55 -1.62 29.00
C ALA A 688 -53.83 -2.08 30.47
N GLN A 689 -54.19 -1.05 31.28
CA GLN A 689 -55.00 -0.97 32.52
C GLN A 689 -54.35 -0.87 33.93
N GLU A 690 -54.26 0.39 34.41
CA GLU A 690 -54.73 1.02 35.69
C GLU A 690 -55.25 0.17 36.90
N PRO A 691 -55.38 0.72 38.15
CA PRO A 691 -55.36 2.14 38.58
C PRO A 691 -54.57 2.51 39.87
N ALA A 692 -54.55 3.84 40.12
CA ALA A 692 -54.10 4.65 41.27
C ALA A 692 -54.96 4.42 42.57
N PRO A 693 -54.96 5.25 43.67
CA PRO A 693 -54.59 6.68 43.84
C PRO A 693 -53.76 6.98 45.15
N THR A 694 -53.25 8.19 45.45
CA THR A 694 -53.96 9.46 45.73
C THR A 694 -53.02 10.66 45.97
N VAL A 695 -53.43 11.83 45.41
CA VAL A 695 -53.40 13.22 45.96
C VAL A 695 -52.02 13.93 46.03
N GLY A 696 -51.83 15.16 45.54
CA GLY A 696 -52.71 16.14 44.92
C GLY A 696 -51.98 17.44 44.53
N ASP A 697 -52.59 18.16 43.59
CA ASP A 697 -52.52 19.59 43.24
C ASP A 697 -51.19 20.37 43.14
N ALA A 698 -50.87 20.69 41.88
CA ALA A 698 -50.95 22.02 41.25
C ALA A 698 -50.02 23.19 41.66
N ALA A 699 -49.38 23.68 40.58
CA ALA A 699 -49.21 25.07 40.13
C ALA A 699 -47.98 25.89 40.58
N GLU A 700 -47.14 26.14 39.56
CA GLU A 700 -46.52 27.42 39.14
C GLU A 700 -46.32 28.53 40.19
N ASN A 701 -45.05 28.92 40.40
CA ASN A 701 -44.51 30.19 39.88
C ASN A 701 -43.04 30.39 40.29
N ALA A 702 -42.25 30.92 39.37
CA ALA A 702 -40.97 31.61 39.61
C ALA A 702 -41.22 32.92 40.42
N PRO A 703 -40.22 33.65 41.00
CA PRO A 703 -38.99 34.08 40.33
C PRO A 703 -37.73 34.20 41.22
N ALA A 704 -36.65 34.66 40.59
CA ALA A 704 -35.35 35.02 41.14
C ALA A 704 -35.37 36.29 42.03
N GLY A 705 -34.31 36.46 42.84
CA GLY A 705 -33.98 37.72 43.51
C GLY A 705 -32.79 37.60 44.47
N SER A 706 -31.68 38.22 44.09
CA SER A 706 -30.44 38.49 44.83
C SER A 706 -30.65 39.34 46.11
N GLU A 707 -29.70 39.30 47.06
CA GLU A 707 -28.91 40.46 47.53
C GLU A 707 -28.11 40.17 48.83
N ASP A 708 -26.83 40.55 48.76
CA ASP A 708 -25.99 41.25 49.74
C ASP A 708 -25.53 40.69 51.10
N ALA A 709 -24.22 40.94 51.30
CA ALA A 709 -23.27 40.68 52.39
C ALA A 709 -23.46 41.66 53.60
N PRO A 710 -22.52 41.93 54.54
CA PRO A 710 -21.13 41.45 54.76
C PRO A 710 -20.72 41.28 56.26
N ALA A 711 -19.39 41.31 56.53
CA ALA A 711 -18.67 41.63 57.79
C ALA A 711 -18.32 40.43 58.71
N ASP A 712 -17.18 40.31 59.41
CA ASP A 712 -15.89 41.04 59.49
C ASP A 712 -14.96 40.25 60.47
N ALA A 713 -13.64 40.47 60.35
CA ALA A 713 -12.58 40.49 61.40
C ALA A 713 -12.15 39.27 62.29
N THR A 714 -10.90 38.84 62.03
CA THR A 714 -9.69 38.73 62.91
C THR A 714 -9.53 37.74 64.09
N GLU A 715 -8.33 37.11 64.09
CA GLU A 715 -7.42 36.76 65.23
C GLU A 715 -7.88 35.65 66.22
N GLU A 716 -7.06 34.79 66.85
CA GLU A 716 -5.61 34.69 67.04
C GLU A 716 -5.23 33.25 67.52
N ALA A 717 -3.93 33.04 67.77
CA ALA A 717 -3.17 31.81 67.96
C ALA A 717 -3.25 31.09 69.33
N GLY A 718 -2.79 29.82 69.34
CA GLY A 718 -1.78 29.33 70.32
C GLY A 718 -2.17 28.19 71.29
N GLY A 719 -1.49 27.04 71.19
CA GLY A 719 -1.37 26.05 72.28
C GLY A 719 -0.92 24.65 71.86
N GLU A 720 0.34 24.28 72.16
CA GLU A 720 0.88 22.89 72.15
C GLU A 720 0.67 22.23 73.53
N PRO A 721 0.67 20.88 73.70
CA PRO A 721 1.92 20.09 73.68
C PRO A 721 1.84 18.60 73.23
N ASP A 722 3.02 18.07 72.88
CA ASP A 722 3.62 16.70 72.95
C ASP A 722 2.81 15.39 73.16
N ALA A 723 3.31 14.34 72.48
CA ALA A 723 2.85 12.95 72.42
C ALA A 723 3.38 12.01 73.54
N PRO A 724 2.83 10.77 73.64
CA PRO A 724 3.59 9.60 74.06
C PRO A 724 3.46 8.35 73.13
N PRO A 725 4.34 7.33 73.27
CA PRO A 725 4.75 6.42 72.19
C PRO A 725 4.27 4.94 72.31
N ALA A 726 4.67 4.16 71.28
CA ALA A 726 4.39 2.75 71.00
C ALA A 726 4.87 1.73 72.04
N ALA A 727 4.20 0.57 72.08
CA ALA A 727 4.50 -0.57 72.94
C ALA A 727 5.28 -1.67 72.21
N GLU A 728 6.32 -2.20 72.88
CA GLU A 728 7.19 -3.31 72.47
C GLU A 728 6.56 -4.70 72.73
N PRO A 729 7.02 -5.77 72.05
CA PRO A 729 6.59 -7.15 72.27
C PRO A 729 7.41 -7.88 73.36
N ASP A 730 6.72 -8.77 74.08
CA ASP A 730 7.14 -9.54 75.26
C ASP A 730 8.19 -10.65 74.94
N PRO A 731 9.36 -10.68 75.63
CA PRO A 731 10.42 -11.66 75.40
C PRO A 731 10.29 -13.01 76.13
N ASP A 732 9.19 -13.33 76.84
CA ASP A 732 9.09 -14.58 77.64
C ASP A 732 8.00 -15.59 77.19
N ALA A 733 7.60 -15.58 75.91
CA ALA A 733 6.65 -16.56 75.38
C ALA A 733 7.30 -17.92 75.01
N PRO A 734 6.84 -19.06 75.57
CA PRO A 734 7.39 -20.38 75.23
C PRO A 734 6.96 -20.86 73.82
N PRO A 735 7.82 -21.62 73.12
CA PRO A 735 7.59 -21.99 71.72
C PRO A 735 6.44 -22.99 71.53
N ARG A 736 5.57 -22.73 70.55
CA ARG A 736 4.55 -23.68 70.09
C ARG A 736 5.20 -24.87 69.37
N PRO A 737 4.75 -26.12 69.61
CA PRO A 737 5.37 -27.31 69.02
C PRO A 737 5.00 -27.47 67.53
N MET A 738 6.00 -27.85 66.73
CA MET A 738 5.85 -28.23 65.31
C MET A 738 5.02 -29.52 65.15
N PRO A 739 4.23 -29.67 64.08
CA PRO A 739 3.56 -30.93 63.76
C PRO A 739 4.58 -31.99 63.30
N ARG A 740 4.41 -33.23 63.79
CA ARG A 740 5.23 -34.41 63.43
C ARG A 740 4.88 -34.94 62.04
N PRO A 741 5.84 -35.60 61.36
CA PRO A 741 5.59 -36.32 60.13
C PRO A 741 4.84 -37.63 60.41
N GLU A 742 3.79 -37.91 59.63
CA GLU A 742 3.16 -39.23 59.59
C GLU A 742 4.02 -40.20 58.80
N SER A 743 4.29 -41.35 59.41
CA SER A 743 4.86 -42.52 58.75
C SER A 743 4.09 -43.76 59.15
N VAL A 744 3.97 -44.67 58.18
CA VAL A 744 3.72 -46.12 58.24
C VAL A 744 2.34 -46.59 57.76
N SER A 745 2.35 -47.23 56.58
CA SER A 745 1.76 -48.57 56.43
C SER A 745 2.44 -49.31 55.26
N ALA A 746 3.34 -50.23 55.60
CA ALA A 746 3.77 -51.31 54.73
C ALA A 746 2.76 -52.47 54.81
N GLY A 747 2.45 -53.08 53.67
CA GLY A 747 1.70 -54.34 53.57
C GLY A 747 2.23 -55.14 52.38
N GLU A 748 2.98 -56.20 52.69
CA GLU A 748 3.59 -57.18 51.79
C GLU A 748 2.56 -58.01 51.00
N GLY A 749 2.97 -58.57 49.86
CA GLY A 749 2.24 -59.66 49.20
C GLY A 749 2.73 -60.07 47.81
N ASN A 750 3.89 -60.74 47.77
CA ASN A 750 4.32 -61.82 46.86
C ASN A 750 3.98 -61.81 45.37
#